data_AF-A0A8B9RN26-F1
#
_entry.id   AF-A0A8B9RN26-F1
#
_cell.length_a   1.000
_cell.length_b   1.000
_cell.length_c   1.000
_cell.angle_alpha   90.00
_cell.angle_beta   90.00
_cell.angle_gamma   90.00
#
_symmetry.space_group_name_H-M   'P 1'
#
loop_
_entity.id
_entity.type
_entity.pdbx_description
1 polymer ?
#
loop_
_entity_poly.entity_id
_entity_poly.type
_entity_poly.pdbx_seq_one_letter_code
_entity_poly.pdbx_strand_id
1 'polypeptide(L)'
;MTALRQRKGSKGKDPGPDAQSPRCDHAAEGPVKTASGTLWWTVLCVVTGCTVGVSLGLLCCIYVATLHENDLWFSNIKEVEREISFRTECGLYYSYYKQMLRAPSIQEGLYELVNDNTTESKRTINILQRMNIYQEVLLSILYRILPIQCQFHHYTVFDAIFLQLNLLFINLFSLSFTIVYSPIIIHNLLNVCVCVCVCRIDTTRVEFTISLRENWSLPFFALQVAAITCYLRPHLRPAHQRVVLWLVFVCTLCFCLTWQFNQFILLVQALLIFTLDALDFLTAKQVTSLYLVQVVSLLSVWLLQFCNSMILGSLVLSFIVSVLFIKHFQTGLKTGGFVVRVGKLVLHVFLVLTLTFIINYSAKKILQLRSDEHIFKFIKAKFGLGATRDFDASLYLCEEAFGLLPMDTFERLAGTLLIYPYLCTLSVLLIVLALAAMFNLRYLDYDGDESTFSMRPDIAYNLLHTVFFGLLAFSTMRMKYLWTGHMCAFAAFGVCGKEVWALCLRVIHCNTKAKLRLVRYSVPVVVLVFLYYKFWPRLSEEVSELREFYDPDTVELMNWISSKTSKRAVFAGSMQLLAGIKLCTGRVLTNHPHYEDQALRERTRQVRKGFFLFIYLFFWLHTYKFSRDGVRARVIQRESQRDGVRARVSQRESQRDGGVSARVIQRESQRDGVRARVIQRESQRDGVRGRVREMVSEGE
;
A
#
# COMPACT_ATOMS: atom_id res chain seq x y z
N MET A 1 -53.95 -56.38 50.14
CA MET A 1 -53.50 -55.21 49.35
C MET A 1 -51.99 -55.25 49.36
N THR A 2 -51.44 -55.80 48.28
CA THR A 2 -50.29 -56.69 48.35
C THR A 2 -49.20 -56.16 47.42
N ALA A 3 -48.02 -55.99 47.98
CA ALA A 3 -46.77 -55.72 47.28
C ALA A 3 -46.29 -56.95 46.46
N LEU A 4 -45.15 -56.77 45.77
CA LEU A 4 -44.22 -57.75 45.13
C LEU A 4 -44.25 -57.72 43.58
N ARG A 5 -43.20 -58.01 42.80
CA ARG A 5 -41.72 -58.12 42.93
C ARG A 5 -41.18 -58.63 41.57
N GLN A 6 -40.09 -58.06 41.03
CA GLN A 6 -39.15 -58.58 39.98
C GLN A 6 -39.78 -59.06 38.62
N ARG A 7 -39.12 -59.29 37.47
CA ARG A 7 -37.76 -59.77 37.12
C ARG A 7 -37.50 -59.57 35.60
N LYS A 8 -36.22 -59.56 35.19
CA LYS A 8 -35.71 -59.80 33.82
C LYS A 8 -36.19 -61.15 33.25
N GLY A 9 -36.32 -61.25 31.92
CA GLY A 9 -36.32 -62.51 31.16
C GLY A 9 -36.16 -62.23 29.66
N SER A 10 -35.65 -63.12 28.80
CA SER A 10 -34.77 -64.28 28.92
C SER A 10 -34.20 -64.57 27.53
N LYS A 11 -33.09 -65.32 27.46
CA LYS A 11 -32.58 -65.96 26.24
C LYS A 11 -33.48 -67.12 25.80
N GLY A 12 -33.48 -67.42 24.50
CA GLY A 12 -33.85 -68.72 23.91
C GLY A 12 -32.77 -69.10 22.87
N LYS A 13 -32.42 -70.38 22.78
CA LYS A 13 -31.15 -70.94 22.25
C LYS A 13 -31.43 -72.10 21.27
N ASP A 14 -30.80 -72.07 20.08
CA ASP A 14 -30.26 -73.13 19.15
C ASP A 14 -31.18 -74.23 18.52
N PRO A 15 -30.77 -75.00 17.44
CA PRO A 15 -29.62 -74.87 16.48
C PRO A 15 -29.87 -75.15 14.94
N GLY A 16 -29.03 -74.54 14.08
CA GLY A 16 -28.29 -75.08 12.88
C GLY A 16 -29.01 -75.47 11.56
N PRO A 17 -28.27 -75.68 10.42
CA PRO A 17 -26.98 -75.13 9.97
C PRO A 17 -27.09 -74.39 8.59
N ASP A 18 -26.09 -73.55 8.23
CA ASP A 18 -25.39 -73.61 6.92
C ASP A 18 -24.55 -72.35 6.56
N ALA A 19 -23.32 -72.64 6.16
CA ALA A 19 -22.46 -72.00 5.14
C ALA A 19 -21.99 -70.53 5.25
N GLN A 20 -20.71 -70.39 5.65
CA GLN A 20 -19.61 -69.65 4.97
C GLN A 20 -19.81 -68.17 4.53
N SER A 21 -19.16 -67.24 5.24
CA SER A 21 -18.06 -66.34 4.74
C SER A 21 -17.87 -65.10 5.66
N PRO A 22 -16.64 -64.64 5.94
CA PRO A 22 -16.41 -63.48 6.81
C PRO A 22 -16.42 -62.18 6.00
N ARG A 23 -17.41 -61.31 6.25
CA ARG A 23 -17.34 -59.88 5.94
C ARG A 23 -17.19 -59.09 7.25
N CYS A 24 -16.11 -58.32 7.36
CA CYS A 24 -15.93 -57.30 8.39
C CYS A 24 -16.85 -56.12 8.10
N ASP A 25 -17.92 -55.94 8.89
CA ASP A 25 -18.70 -54.71 8.94
C ASP A 25 -18.03 -53.73 9.91
N HIS A 26 -17.41 -52.69 9.34
CA HIS A 26 -17.06 -51.48 10.09
C HIS A 26 -18.35 -50.75 10.48
N ALA A 27 -18.51 -50.50 11.78
CA ALA A 27 -19.55 -49.65 12.32
C ALA A 27 -19.42 -48.23 11.74
N ALA A 28 -20.40 -47.85 10.90
CA ALA A 28 -20.58 -46.48 10.46
C ALA A 28 -21.10 -45.64 11.64
N GLU A 29 -20.27 -44.75 12.16
CA GLU A 29 -20.71 -43.65 13.02
C GLU A 29 -21.69 -42.76 12.23
N GLY A 30 -22.93 -42.71 12.70
CA GLY A 30 -23.98 -41.86 12.12
C GLY A 30 -23.68 -40.36 12.30
N PRO A 31 -24.27 -39.50 11.44
CA PRO A 31 -23.95 -38.08 11.43
C PRO A 31 -24.44 -37.38 12.71
N VAL A 32 -23.51 -36.67 13.37
CA VAL A 32 -23.78 -35.81 14.52
C VAL A 32 -24.83 -34.76 14.15
N LYS A 33 -26.03 -34.88 14.72
CA LYS A 33 -27.09 -33.86 14.66
C LYS A 33 -26.58 -32.59 15.33
N THR A 34 -26.26 -31.57 14.53
CA THR A 34 -25.94 -30.22 15.02
C THR A 34 -27.22 -29.54 15.51
N ALA A 35 -27.28 -29.22 16.80
CA ALA A 35 -28.42 -28.58 17.45
C ALA A 35 -28.69 -27.18 16.88
N SER A 36 -29.97 -26.86 16.63
CA SER A 36 -30.45 -25.58 16.08
C SER A 36 -30.00 -24.36 16.89
N GLY A 37 -29.74 -24.50 18.20
CA GLY A 37 -29.27 -23.41 19.07
C GLY A 37 -27.89 -22.83 18.71
N THR A 38 -27.00 -23.62 18.11
CA THR A 38 -25.65 -23.17 17.73
C THR A 38 -25.67 -22.26 16.49
N LEU A 39 -26.64 -22.48 15.60
CA LEU A 39 -26.82 -21.68 14.38
C LEU A 39 -27.31 -20.27 14.72
N TRP A 40 -28.35 -20.15 15.56
CA TRP A 40 -28.88 -18.85 16.00
C TRP A 40 -27.86 -18.02 16.76
N TRP A 41 -27.07 -18.64 17.64
CA TRP A 41 -25.97 -17.96 18.33
C TRP A 41 -24.91 -17.45 17.36
N THR A 42 -24.55 -18.25 16.35
CA THR A 42 -23.58 -17.86 15.33
C THR A 42 -24.11 -16.71 14.47
N VAL A 43 -25.37 -16.76 14.05
CA VAL A 43 -26.03 -15.69 13.29
C VAL A 43 -26.08 -14.40 14.11
N LEU A 44 -26.48 -14.48 15.38
CA LEU A 44 -26.51 -13.33 16.28
C LEU A 44 -25.12 -12.69 16.42
N CYS A 45 -24.08 -13.49 16.69
CA CYS A 45 -22.72 -12.97 16.79
C CYS A 45 -22.19 -12.35 15.48
N VAL A 46 -22.59 -12.89 14.33
CA VAL A 46 -22.24 -12.31 13.02
C VAL A 46 -22.94 -10.97 12.84
N VAL A 47 -24.23 -10.87 13.14
CA VAL A 47 -25.00 -9.62 13.04
C VAL A 47 -24.46 -8.57 14.00
N THR A 48 -24.23 -8.93 15.27
CA THR A 48 -23.61 -8.04 16.26
C THR A 48 -22.20 -7.64 15.84
N GLY A 49 -21.42 -8.56 15.29
CA GLY A 49 -20.09 -8.26 14.74
C GLY A 49 -20.16 -7.24 13.61
N CYS A 50 -20.98 -7.48 12.59
CA CYS A 50 -21.14 -6.58 11.45
C CYS A 50 -21.63 -5.19 11.87
N THR A 51 -22.59 -5.10 12.79
CA THR A 51 -23.08 -3.81 13.31
C THR A 51 -22.02 -3.04 14.08
N VAL A 52 -21.21 -3.72 14.90
CA VAL A 52 -20.04 -3.11 15.56
C VAL A 52 -18.99 -2.67 14.53
N GLY A 53 -18.72 -3.47 13.51
CA GLY A 53 -17.78 -3.13 12.44
C GLY A 53 -18.21 -1.88 11.66
N VAL A 54 -19.49 -1.80 11.28
CA VAL A 54 -20.07 -0.64 10.58
C VAL A 54 -20.05 0.61 11.46
N SER A 55 -20.49 0.51 12.72
CA SER A 55 -20.51 1.65 13.64
C SER A 55 -19.11 2.19 13.94
N LEU A 56 -18.12 1.32 14.18
CA LEU A 56 -16.73 1.75 14.38
C LEU A 56 -16.12 2.33 13.10
N GLY A 57 -16.42 1.75 11.94
CA GLY A 57 -16.03 2.32 10.66
C GLY A 57 -16.59 3.73 10.48
N LEU A 58 -17.87 3.95 10.83
CA LEU A 58 -18.53 5.25 10.72
C LEU A 58 -17.92 6.26 11.67
N LEU A 59 -17.65 5.86 12.91
CA LEU A 59 -16.94 6.69 13.89
C LEU A 59 -15.55 7.09 13.40
N CYS A 60 -14.83 6.18 12.75
CA CYS A 60 -13.53 6.49 12.16
C CYS A 60 -13.65 7.49 11.00
N CYS A 61 -14.66 7.34 10.14
CA CYS A 61 -14.90 8.28 9.05
C CYS A 61 -15.23 9.67 9.57
N ILE A 62 -16.09 9.77 10.60
CA ILE A 62 -16.40 11.03 11.27
C ILE A 62 -15.12 11.62 11.86
N TYR A 63 -14.32 10.82 12.56
CA TYR A 63 -13.05 11.26 13.14
C TYR A 63 -12.08 11.84 12.09
N VAL A 64 -11.86 11.13 10.98
CA VAL A 64 -10.97 11.60 9.90
C VAL A 64 -11.54 12.82 9.19
N ALA A 65 -12.87 12.90 9.02
CA ALA A 65 -13.52 14.07 8.45
C ALA A 65 -13.39 15.30 9.38
N THR A 66 -13.55 15.12 10.70
CA THR A 66 -13.33 16.18 11.69
C THR A 66 -11.87 16.63 11.70
N LEU A 67 -10.90 15.72 11.67
CA LEU A 67 -9.49 16.09 11.56
C LEU A 67 -9.21 16.89 10.29
N HIS A 68 -9.74 16.44 9.15
CA HIS A 68 -9.56 17.14 7.88
C HIS A 68 -10.12 18.57 7.93
N GLU A 69 -11.30 18.74 8.53
CA GLU A 69 -11.90 20.07 8.72
C GLU A 69 -11.10 20.91 9.71
N ASN A 70 -10.60 20.32 10.80
CA ASN A 70 -9.80 21.03 11.80
C ASN A 70 -8.41 21.42 11.28
N ASP A 71 -7.80 20.63 10.39
CA ASP A 71 -6.47 20.92 9.84
C ASP A 71 -6.50 21.98 8.73
N LEU A 72 -7.52 21.97 7.88
CA LEU A 72 -7.58 22.84 6.70
C LEU A 72 -8.60 23.98 6.82
N TRP A 73 -9.54 23.88 7.76
CA TRP A 73 -10.72 24.75 7.84
C TRP A 73 -11.52 24.78 6.51
N PHE A 74 -11.61 23.62 5.88
CA PHE A 74 -11.96 23.45 4.47
C PHE A 74 -13.34 24.02 4.11
N SER A 75 -14.33 23.92 5.01
CA SER A 75 -15.68 24.45 4.79
C SER A 75 -15.71 25.98 4.70
N ASN A 76 -14.80 26.67 5.39
CA ASN A 76 -14.87 28.12 5.61
C ASN A 76 -13.94 28.93 4.70
N ILE A 77 -12.91 28.31 4.13
CA ILE A 77 -11.97 28.94 3.20
C ILE A 77 -12.57 29.14 1.78
N LYS A 78 -11.96 30.04 0.99
CA LYS A 78 -12.44 30.38 -0.37
C LYS A 78 -12.21 29.22 -1.36
N GLU A 79 -12.95 29.22 -2.46
CA GLU A 79 -12.84 28.17 -3.50
C GLU A 79 -11.42 28.00 -4.03
N VAL A 80 -10.71 29.09 -4.34
CA VAL A 80 -9.32 29.02 -4.84
C VAL A 80 -8.38 28.41 -3.81
N GLU A 81 -8.54 28.72 -2.52
CA GLU A 81 -7.76 28.15 -1.43
C GLU A 81 -8.03 26.65 -1.28
N ARG A 82 -9.30 26.23 -1.37
CA ARG A 82 -9.69 24.81 -1.40
C ARG A 82 -9.08 24.08 -2.59
N GLU A 83 -9.05 24.71 -3.75
CA GLU A 83 -8.51 24.10 -4.96
C GLU A 83 -6.98 23.95 -4.89
N ILE A 84 -6.28 24.88 -4.24
CA ILE A 84 -4.83 24.81 -4.03
C ILE A 84 -4.46 23.69 -3.05
N SER A 85 -5.34 23.34 -2.10
CA SER A 85 -5.08 22.22 -1.19
C SER A 85 -4.99 20.87 -1.93
N PHE A 86 -5.61 20.73 -3.11
CA PHE A 86 -5.45 19.57 -3.98
C PHE A 86 -4.11 19.59 -4.71
N ARG A 87 -3.08 19.07 -4.04
CA ARG A 87 -1.73 18.95 -4.60
C ARG A 87 -1.63 17.83 -5.65
N THR A 88 -0.69 18.00 -6.58
CA THR A 88 -0.24 16.95 -7.53
C THR A 88 -1.37 16.30 -8.35
N GLU A 89 -1.44 14.98 -8.45
CA GLU A 89 -2.45 14.24 -9.22
C GLU A 89 -3.89 14.48 -8.76
N CYS A 90 -4.09 14.78 -7.48
CA CYS A 90 -5.42 15.07 -6.93
C CYS A 90 -6.10 16.26 -7.60
N GLY A 91 -5.33 17.33 -7.87
CA GLY A 91 -5.86 18.54 -8.51
C GLY A 91 -6.29 18.30 -9.96
N LEU A 92 -5.57 17.45 -10.69
CA LEU A 92 -5.97 17.05 -12.04
C LEU A 92 -7.28 16.27 -12.04
N TYR A 93 -7.42 15.27 -11.18
CA TYR A 93 -8.63 14.47 -11.10
C TYR A 93 -9.85 15.33 -10.77
N TYR A 94 -9.72 16.21 -9.77
CA TYR A 94 -10.78 17.14 -9.41
C TYR A 94 -11.11 18.12 -10.56
N SER A 95 -10.12 18.51 -11.38
CA SER A 95 -10.37 19.36 -12.55
C SER A 95 -11.26 18.66 -13.61
N TYR A 96 -11.11 17.36 -13.82
CA TYR A 96 -11.96 16.58 -14.74
C TYR A 96 -13.36 16.37 -14.21
N TYR A 97 -13.50 16.15 -12.90
CA TYR A 97 -14.79 16.16 -12.22
C TYR A 97 -15.52 17.50 -12.46
N LYS A 98 -14.83 18.63 -12.26
CA LYS A 98 -15.37 19.97 -12.49
C LYS A 98 -15.73 20.21 -13.96
N GLN A 99 -14.92 19.71 -14.89
CA GLN A 99 -15.22 19.78 -16.32
C GLN A 99 -16.53 19.06 -16.65
N MET A 100 -16.71 17.83 -16.16
CA MET A 100 -17.96 17.09 -16.30
C MET A 100 -19.15 17.85 -15.72
N LEU A 101 -18.99 18.52 -14.57
CA LEU A 101 -20.06 19.29 -13.94
C LEU A 101 -20.40 20.61 -14.64
N ARG A 102 -19.46 21.21 -15.37
CA ARG A 102 -19.68 22.44 -16.15
C ARG A 102 -20.30 22.18 -17.52
N ALA A 103 -20.16 20.97 -18.08
CA ALA A 103 -20.71 20.62 -19.39
C ALA A 103 -22.25 20.68 -19.40
N PRO A 104 -22.92 21.15 -20.47
CA PRO A 104 -24.38 21.30 -20.47
C PRO A 104 -25.13 19.95 -20.42
N SER A 105 -24.51 18.85 -20.88
CA SER A 105 -25.07 17.49 -20.79
C SER A 105 -24.00 16.46 -20.40
N ILE A 106 -24.42 15.30 -19.91
CA ILE A 106 -23.50 14.18 -19.57
C ILE A 106 -22.79 13.68 -20.83
N GLN A 107 -23.52 13.57 -21.94
CA GLN A 107 -22.95 13.09 -23.21
C GLN A 107 -21.88 14.05 -23.75
N GLU A 108 -22.13 15.35 -23.67
CA GLU A 108 -21.15 16.35 -24.10
C GLU A 108 -19.93 16.37 -23.18
N GLY A 109 -20.11 16.29 -21.86
CA GLY A 109 -18.99 16.17 -20.93
C GLY A 109 -18.12 14.93 -21.18
N LEU A 110 -18.75 13.79 -21.48
CA LEU A 110 -18.02 12.57 -21.87
C LEU A 110 -17.28 12.75 -23.19
N TYR A 111 -17.90 13.39 -24.18
CA TYR A 111 -17.27 13.69 -25.47
C TYR A 111 -16.05 14.59 -25.31
N GLU A 112 -16.15 15.64 -24.48
CA GLU A 112 -15.04 16.54 -24.17
C GLU A 112 -13.89 15.83 -23.45
N LEU A 113 -14.18 14.90 -22.53
CA LEU A 113 -13.13 14.12 -21.84
C LEU A 113 -12.43 13.11 -22.76
N VAL A 114 -13.17 12.52 -23.70
CA VAL A 114 -12.60 11.58 -24.69
C VAL A 114 -11.78 12.32 -25.75
N ASN A 115 -12.16 13.56 -26.09
CA ASN A 115 -11.50 14.39 -27.09
C ASN A 115 -10.89 15.65 -26.46
N ASP A 116 -10.17 15.49 -25.35
CA ASP A 116 -9.67 16.66 -24.62
C ASP A 116 -8.45 17.27 -25.30
N ASN A 117 -8.57 18.54 -25.66
CA ASN A 117 -7.51 19.37 -26.20
C ASN A 117 -7.06 20.47 -25.21
N THR A 118 -7.58 20.45 -23.97
CA THR A 118 -7.37 21.51 -22.98
C THR A 118 -6.34 21.15 -21.91
N THR A 119 -6.07 19.87 -21.68
CA THR A 119 -5.07 19.43 -20.70
C THR A 119 -3.67 19.56 -21.27
N GLU A 120 -3.40 18.89 -22.40
CA GLU A 120 -2.08 18.87 -23.03
C GLU A 120 -2.02 19.82 -24.23
N SER A 121 -1.04 20.71 -24.22
CA SER A 121 -0.80 21.58 -25.37
C SER A 121 -0.51 20.80 -26.66
N LYS A 122 -1.17 21.25 -27.74
CA LYS A 122 -1.03 20.77 -29.13
C LYS A 122 -1.42 19.30 -29.35
N ARG A 123 -2.20 18.70 -28.44
CA ARG A 123 -2.65 17.31 -28.55
C ARG A 123 -4.09 17.17 -28.11
N THR A 124 -4.80 16.27 -28.78
CA THR A 124 -6.10 15.78 -28.31
C THR A 124 -5.85 14.40 -27.70
N ILE A 125 -6.29 14.19 -26.45
CA ILE A 125 -6.07 12.95 -25.72
C ILE A 125 -7.39 12.41 -25.17
N ASN A 126 -7.50 11.08 -25.16
CA ASN A 126 -8.57 10.40 -24.44
C ASN A 126 -8.17 10.28 -22.95
N ILE A 127 -8.77 11.14 -22.12
CA ILE A 127 -8.44 11.17 -20.68
C ILE A 127 -8.92 9.89 -19.99
N LEU A 128 -10.07 9.33 -20.39
CA LEU A 128 -10.62 8.11 -19.79
C LEU A 128 -9.68 6.92 -19.98
N GLN A 129 -9.17 6.74 -21.19
CA GLN A 129 -8.22 5.68 -21.52
C GLN A 129 -6.86 5.85 -20.80
N ARG A 130 -6.39 7.10 -20.67
CA ARG A 130 -5.02 7.39 -20.24
C ARG A 130 -4.86 7.63 -18.73
N MET A 131 -5.82 8.33 -18.10
CA MET A 131 -5.73 8.78 -16.71
C MET A 131 -6.63 7.99 -15.76
N ASN A 132 -7.43 7.05 -16.29
CA ASN A 132 -8.31 6.18 -15.52
C ASN A 132 -9.27 6.94 -14.57
N ILE A 133 -9.98 7.93 -15.12
CA ILE A 133 -10.85 8.88 -14.37
C ILE A 133 -12.31 8.39 -14.21
N TYR A 134 -12.53 7.08 -14.18
CA TYR A 134 -13.88 6.49 -14.11
C TYR A 134 -14.62 6.90 -12.83
N GLN A 135 -13.89 7.06 -11.73
CA GLN A 135 -14.45 7.46 -10.44
C GLN A 135 -15.04 8.87 -10.49
N GLU A 136 -14.32 9.82 -11.10
CA GLU A 136 -14.79 11.21 -11.21
C GLU A 136 -15.98 11.30 -12.16
N VAL A 137 -15.97 10.54 -13.27
CA VAL A 137 -17.10 10.48 -14.18
C VAL A 137 -18.33 9.91 -13.47
N LEU A 138 -18.19 8.76 -12.78
CA LEU A 138 -19.30 8.16 -12.04
C LEU A 138 -19.84 9.10 -10.96
N LEU A 139 -18.97 9.77 -10.20
CA LEU A 139 -19.37 10.77 -9.21
C LEU A 139 -20.08 11.97 -9.84
N SER A 140 -19.60 12.47 -10.98
CA SER A 140 -20.21 13.62 -11.66
C SER A 140 -21.61 13.30 -12.19
N ILE A 141 -21.81 12.08 -12.69
CA ILE A 141 -23.11 11.57 -13.14
C ILE A 141 -24.05 11.44 -11.94
N LEU A 142 -23.58 10.82 -10.85
CA LEU A 142 -24.36 10.66 -9.63
C LEU A 142 -24.77 12.02 -9.05
N TYR A 143 -23.85 12.99 -9.01
CA TYR A 143 -24.13 14.36 -8.58
C TYR A 143 -25.24 15.02 -9.42
N ARG A 144 -25.20 14.86 -10.75
CA ARG A 144 -26.19 15.45 -11.66
C ARG A 144 -27.57 14.84 -11.52
N ILE A 145 -27.65 13.54 -11.22
CA ILE A 145 -28.90 12.79 -11.09
C ILE A 145 -29.53 13.02 -9.70
N LEU A 146 -28.72 13.12 -8.65
CA LEU A 146 -29.23 13.29 -7.29
C LEU A 146 -29.78 14.71 -7.07
N PRO A 147 -30.91 14.87 -6.36
CA PRO A 147 -31.54 16.17 -6.09
C PRO A 147 -30.80 17.04 -5.05
N ILE A 148 -29.55 16.74 -4.71
CA ILE A 148 -28.77 17.38 -3.62
C ILE A 148 -27.94 18.58 -4.15
N GLN A 149 -28.42 19.23 -5.21
CA GLN A 149 -27.60 20.08 -6.07
C GLN A 149 -27.13 21.42 -5.47
N CYS A 150 -27.66 21.84 -4.31
CA CYS A 150 -27.63 23.26 -3.93
C CYS A 150 -26.40 23.74 -3.13
N GLN A 151 -25.62 22.88 -2.46
CA GLN A 151 -24.48 23.35 -1.62
C GLN A 151 -23.24 22.44 -1.61
N PHE A 152 -23.25 21.30 -2.33
CA PHE A 152 -22.32 20.20 -2.07
C PHE A 152 -21.33 19.82 -3.20
N HIS A 153 -21.06 20.70 -4.18
CA HIS A 153 -20.15 20.38 -5.31
C HIS A 153 -18.79 19.80 -4.87
N HIS A 154 -18.21 20.36 -3.81
CA HIS A 154 -16.93 19.89 -3.25
C HIS A 154 -17.15 18.64 -2.41
N TYR A 155 -18.12 18.68 -1.49
CA TYR A 155 -18.38 17.65 -0.50
C TYR A 155 -18.70 16.28 -1.10
N THR A 156 -19.34 16.17 -2.27
CA THR A 156 -19.66 14.83 -2.80
C THR A 156 -18.44 13.97 -3.16
N VAL A 157 -17.30 14.59 -3.49
CA VAL A 157 -16.05 13.84 -3.71
C VAL A 157 -15.48 13.38 -2.36
N PHE A 158 -15.53 14.24 -1.33
CA PHE A 158 -15.06 13.92 0.01
C PHE A 158 -15.94 12.87 0.69
N ASP A 159 -17.26 13.04 0.64
CA ASP A 159 -18.25 12.12 1.18
C ASP A 159 -18.11 10.73 0.55
N ALA A 160 -17.88 10.68 -0.77
CA ALA A 160 -17.57 9.43 -1.44
C ALA A 160 -16.25 8.83 -0.90
N ILE A 161 -15.20 9.61 -0.72
CA ILE A 161 -13.93 9.07 -0.25
C ILE A 161 -14.00 8.63 1.22
N PHE A 162 -14.76 9.33 2.07
CA PHE A 162 -15.04 8.90 3.43
C PHE A 162 -15.91 7.64 3.47
N LEU A 163 -16.86 7.49 2.55
CA LEU A 163 -17.59 6.24 2.36
C LEU A 163 -16.64 5.10 1.94
N GLN A 164 -15.68 5.38 1.06
CA GLN A 164 -14.71 4.36 0.60
C GLN A 164 -13.79 3.95 1.74
N LEU A 165 -13.38 4.91 2.57
CA LEU A 165 -12.65 4.67 3.80
C LEU A 165 -13.48 3.81 4.79
N ASN A 166 -14.78 4.07 4.91
CA ASN A 166 -15.69 3.26 5.72
C ASN A 166 -15.70 1.79 5.24
N LEU A 167 -15.85 1.62 3.93
CA LEU A 167 -15.83 0.32 3.27
C LEU A 167 -14.49 -0.40 3.47
N LEU A 168 -13.36 0.32 3.46
CA LEU A 168 -12.06 -0.26 3.77
C LEU A 168 -12.06 -0.89 5.17
N PHE A 169 -12.52 -0.16 6.19
CA PHE A 169 -12.56 -0.69 7.56
C PHE A 169 -13.53 -1.86 7.71
N ILE A 170 -14.71 -1.80 7.07
CA ILE A 170 -15.67 -2.92 7.04
C ILE A 170 -15.05 -4.16 6.36
N ASN A 171 -14.28 -3.97 5.29
CA ASN A 171 -13.66 -5.08 4.56
C ASN A 171 -12.45 -5.65 5.33
N LEU A 172 -11.69 -4.83 6.06
CA LEU A 172 -10.65 -5.30 6.99
C LEU A 172 -11.25 -6.05 8.19
N PHE A 173 -12.42 -5.62 8.68
CA PHE A 173 -13.22 -6.36 9.65
C PHE A 173 -13.63 -7.72 9.08
N SER A 174 -14.17 -7.74 7.85
CA SER A 174 -14.58 -8.97 7.16
C SER A 174 -13.41 -9.94 6.95
N LEU A 175 -12.23 -9.42 6.62
CA LEU A 175 -11.00 -10.21 6.53
C LEU A 175 -10.63 -10.85 7.87
N SER A 176 -10.58 -10.05 8.94
CA SER A 176 -10.24 -10.54 10.29
C SER A 176 -11.22 -11.60 10.78
N PHE A 177 -12.52 -11.37 10.58
CA PHE A 177 -13.57 -12.35 10.83
C PHE A 177 -13.35 -13.66 10.05
N THR A 178 -12.93 -13.53 8.79
CA THR A 178 -12.72 -14.69 7.92
C THR A 178 -11.51 -15.53 8.36
N ILE A 179 -10.42 -14.91 8.83
CA ILE A 179 -9.20 -15.62 9.25
C ILE A 179 -9.40 -16.35 10.61
N VAL A 180 -10.01 -15.69 11.60
CA VAL A 180 -10.09 -16.21 12.98
C VAL A 180 -11.11 -17.35 13.13
N TYR A 181 -12.13 -17.41 12.26
CA TYR A 181 -13.19 -18.41 12.31
C TYR A 181 -13.80 -18.56 13.72
N SER A 182 -14.06 -17.43 14.36
CA SER A 182 -14.64 -17.39 15.70
C SER A 182 -15.62 -16.21 15.81
N PRO A 183 -16.82 -16.43 16.38
CA PRO A 183 -17.81 -15.37 16.61
C PRO A 183 -17.38 -14.36 17.71
N ILE A 184 -16.10 -14.35 18.07
CA ILE A 184 -15.59 -13.48 19.14
C ILE A 184 -15.46 -12.07 18.58
N ILE A 185 -16.33 -11.17 18.99
CA ILE A 185 -16.34 -9.78 18.50
C ILE A 185 -15.05 -9.04 18.87
N ILE A 186 -14.41 -9.42 19.98
CA ILE A 186 -13.22 -8.76 20.54
C ILE A 186 -12.02 -8.75 19.59
N HIS A 187 -11.83 -9.77 18.74
CA HIS A 187 -10.69 -9.76 17.80
C HIS A 187 -10.87 -8.72 16.70
N ASN A 188 -12.11 -8.54 16.25
CA ASN A 188 -12.44 -7.53 15.26
C ASN A 188 -12.38 -6.14 15.88
N LEU A 189 -12.84 -5.99 17.12
CA LEU A 189 -12.71 -4.74 17.87
C LEU A 189 -11.24 -4.37 18.04
N LEU A 190 -10.37 -5.33 18.38
CA LEU A 190 -8.92 -5.11 18.46
C LEU A 190 -8.34 -4.70 17.10
N ASN A 191 -8.66 -5.41 16.01
CA ASN A 191 -8.19 -5.05 14.67
C ASN A 191 -8.60 -3.61 14.30
N VAL A 192 -9.88 -3.27 14.50
CA VAL A 192 -10.39 -1.95 14.15
C VAL A 192 -9.79 -0.89 15.07
N CYS A 193 -9.71 -1.09 16.39
CA CYS A 193 -9.09 -0.12 17.30
C CYS A 193 -7.61 0.10 17.00
N VAL A 194 -6.85 -0.93 16.62
CA VAL A 194 -5.45 -0.80 16.21
C VAL A 194 -5.31 -0.06 14.88
N CYS A 195 -6.13 -0.41 13.88
CA CYS A 195 -6.18 0.29 12.59
C CYS A 195 -6.59 1.76 12.72
N VAL A 196 -7.61 2.05 13.53
CA VAL A 196 -8.30 3.34 13.63
C VAL A 196 -7.61 4.27 14.62
N CYS A 197 -7.34 3.82 15.83
CA CYS A 197 -6.91 4.70 16.91
C CYS A 197 -5.39 4.95 16.92
N VAL A 198 -4.60 4.19 16.15
CA VAL A 198 -3.19 4.03 16.52
C VAL A 198 -2.22 3.98 15.32
N CYS A 199 -2.60 3.40 14.17
CA CYS A 199 -1.76 3.34 12.96
C CYS A 199 -2.25 4.21 11.79
N ARG A 200 -3.11 5.21 12.05
CA ARG A 200 -3.78 6.05 11.05
C ARG A 200 -2.88 6.55 9.91
N ILE A 201 -1.75 7.17 10.27
CA ILE A 201 -0.74 7.74 9.34
C ILE A 201 -0.14 6.67 8.40
N ASP A 202 -0.13 5.42 8.86
CA ASP A 202 0.46 4.29 8.15
C ASP A 202 -0.60 3.42 7.45
N THR A 203 -1.89 3.53 7.82
CA THR A 203 -2.99 2.76 7.24
C THR A 203 -3.65 3.45 6.04
N THR A 204 -3.81 4.77 6.06
CA THR A 204 -4.45 5.49 4.94
C THR A 204 -3.81 6.87 4.69
N ARG A 205 -3.95 7.39 3.47
CA ARG A 205 -3.50 8.74 3.09
C ARG A 205 -4.63 9.75 2.96
N VAL A 206 -5.84 9.37 3.37
CA VAL A 206 -7.05 10.16 3.13
C VAL A 206 -6.95 11.55 3.78
N GLU A 207 -6.21 11.71 4.87
CA GLU A 207 -5.96 13.01 5.51
C GLU A 207 -5.32 14.06 4.57
N PHE A 208 -4.28 13.67 3.81
CA PHE A 208 -3.48 14.62 3.01
C PHE A 208 -3.74 14.55 1.51
N THR A 209 -4.16 13.40 0.99
CA THR A 209 -4.35 13.19 -0.45
C THR A 209 -5.63 12.41 -0.69
N ILE A 210 -6.74 13.13 -0.71
CA ILE A 210 -8.10 12.58 -0.65
C ILE A 210 -8.45 11.86 -1.95
N SER A 211 -8.36 12.53 -3.10
CA SER A 211 -8.77 11.99 -4.41
C SER A 211 -7.78 11.01 -5.06
N LEU A 212 -6.86 10.42 -4.28
CA LEU A 212 -5.89 9.45 -4.82
C LEU A 212 -6.59 8.14 -5.20
N ARG A 213 -6.20 7.54 -6.34
CA ARG A 213 -6.74 6.27 -6.86
C ARG A 213 -6.63 5.09 -5.89
N GLU A 214 -5.57 5.08 -5.08
CA GLU A 214 -5.32 4.07 -4.04
C GLU A 214 -6.49 4.02 -3.04
N ASN A 215 -6.97 5.18 -2.57
CA ASN A 215 -8.07 5.25 -1.59
C ASN A 215 -9.37 4.65 -2.11
N TRP A 216 -9.60 4.69 -3.44
CA TRP A 216 -10.75 4.08 -4.10
C TRP A 216 -10.62 2.57 -4.27
N SER A 217 -9.41 2.07 -4.47
CA SER A 217 -9.15 0.69 -4.85
C SER A 217 -8.91 -0.24 -3.65
N LEU A 218 -8.29 0.27 -2.58
CA LEU A 218 -7.99 -0.50 -1.36
C LEU A 218 -9.22 -1.19 -0.72
N PRO A 219 -10.43 -0.58 -0.67
CA PRO A 219 -11.61 -1.27 -0.14
C PRO A 219 -11.96 -2.53 -0.94
N PHE A 220 -11.96 -2.42 -2.27
CA PHE A 220 -12.25 -3.55 -3.17
C PHE A 220 -11.17 -4.64 -3.03
N PHE A 221 -9.91 -4.24 -2.89
CA PHE A 221 -8.82 -5.16 -2.67
C PHE A 221 -8.93 -5.90 -1.33
N ALA A 222 -9.24 -5.21 -0.23
CA ALA A 222 -9.44 -5.83 1.07
C ALA A 222 -10.58 -6.86 1.04
N LEU A 223 -11.68 -6.54 0.35
CA LEU A 223 -12.80 -7.47 0.13
C LEU A 223 -12.41 -8.65 -0.75
N GLN A 224 -11.60 -8.42 -1.79
CA GLN A 224 -11.08 -9.48 -2.67
C GLN A 224 -10.22 -10.48 -1.86
N VAL A 225 -9.31 -10.00 -1.01
CA VAL A 225 -8.48 -10.85 -0.15
C VAL A 225 -9.33 -11.63 0.86
N ALA A 226 -10.36 -10.99 1.45
CA ALA A 226 -11.31 -11.67 2.33
C ALA A 226 -12.11 -12.76 1.60
N ALA A 227 -12.59 -12.47 0.38
CA ALA A 227 -13.33 -13.41 -0.45
C ALA A 227 -12.46 -14.60 -0.88
N ILE A 228 -11.18 -14.39 -1.24
CA ILE A 228 -10.24 -15.47 -1.55
C ILE A 228 -9.95 -16.31 -0.31
N THR A 229 -9.73 -15.66 0.84
CA THR A 229 -9.56 -16.37 2.13
C THR A 229 -10.78 -17.25 2.43
N CYS A 230 -11.99 -16.76 2.14
CA CYS A 230 -13.20 -17.56 2.25
C CYS A 230 -13.17 -18.74 1.25
N TYR A 231 -12.90 -18.50 -0.04
CA TYR A 231 -12.84 -19.52 -1.09
C TYR A 231 -11.85 -20.66 -0.82
N LEU A 232 -10.73 -20.35 -0.16
CA LEU A 232 -9.69 -21.32 0.19
C LEU A 232 -10.05 -22.21 1.39
N ARG A 233 -11.18 -21.98 2.06
CA ARG A 233 -11.57 -22.78 3.23
C ARG A 233 -11.86 -24.25 2.88
N PRO A 234 -11.48 -25.18 3.79
CA PRO A 234 -11.87 -26.57 3.66
C PRO A 234 -13.40 -26.73 3.83
N HIS A 235 -14.02 -27.52 2.95
CA HIS A 235 -15.45 -27.92 2.99
C HIS A 235 -16.52 -26.85 2.69
N LEU A 236 -16.30 -26.00 1.69
CA LEU A 236 -17.36 -25.12 1.16
C LEU A 236 -18.37 -25.87 0.28
N ARG A 237 -19.67 -25.55 0.47
CA ARG A 237 -20.73 -26.01 -0.44
C ARG A 237 -20.48 -25.43 -1.86
N PRO A 238 -20.72 -26.21 -2.93
CA PRO A 238 -20.43 -25.79 -4.30
C PRO A 238 -21.19 -24.52 -4.73
N ALA A 239 -22.43 -24.33 -4.25
CA ALA A 239 -23.18 -23.10 -4.50
C ALA A 239 -22.51 -21.86 -3.88
N HIS A 240 -22.04 -21.98 -2.65
CA HIS A 240 -21.34 -20.88 -1.95
C HIS A 240 -19.99 -20.60 -2.60
N GLN A 241 -19.30 -21.64 -3.07
CA GLN A 241 -18.05 -21.50 -3.81
C GLN A 241 -18.24 -20.66 -5.10
N ARG A 242 -19.34 -20.85 -5.84
CA ARG A 242 -19.66 -20.04 -7.03
C ARG A 242 -19.95 -18.58 -6.67
N VAL A 243 -20.72 -18.33 -5.61
CA VAL A 243 -21.03 -16.98 -5.15
C VAL A 243 -19.77 -16.23 -4.72
N VAL A 244 -18.90 -16.89 -3.94
CA VAL A 244 -17.63 -16.29 -3.51
C VAL A 244 -16.71 -16.03 -4.71
N LEU A 245 -16.64 -16.95 -5.67
CA LEU A 245 -15.83 -16.75 -6.88
C LEU A 245 -16.33 -15.57 -7.73
N TRP A 246 -17.65 -15.41 -7.84
CA TRP A 246 -18.25 -14.24 -8.48
C TRP A 246 -17.94 -12.94 -7.73
N LEU A 247 -17.98 -12.96 -6.40
CA LEU A 247 -17.56 -11.83 -5.58
C LEU A 247 -16.08 -11.49 -5.80
N VAL A 248 -15.19 -12.49 -5.89
CA VAL A 248 -13.77 -12.28 -6.23
C VAL A 248 -13.64 -11.62 -7.61
N PHE A 249 -14.41 -12.06 -8.60
CA PHE A 249 -14.42 -11.45 -9.93
C PHE A 249 -14.83 -9.97 -9.89
N VAL A 250 -15.98 -9.65 -9.28
CA VAL A 250 -16.46 -8.26 -9.18
C VAL A 250 -15.47 -7.37 -8.44
N CYS A 251 -14.93 -7.84 -7.31
CA CYS A 251 -13.95 -7.07 -6.54
C CYS A 251 -12.65 -6.86 -7.32
N THR A 252 -12.17 -7.88 -8.04
CA THR A 252 -10.96 -7.77 -8.89
C THR A 252 -11.19 -6.80 -10.04
N LEU A 253 -12.36 -6.84 -10.68
CA LEU A 253 -12.74 -5.91 -11.75
C LEU A 253 -12.80 -4.46 -11.25
N CYS A 254 -13.46 -4.20 -10.13
CA CYS A 254 -13.52 -2.87 -9.51
C CYS A 254 -12.13 -2.38 -9.06
N PHE A 255 -11.31 -3.26 -8.47
CA PHE A 255 -9.93 -2.96 -8.10
C PHE A 255 -9.10 -2.53 -9.32
N CYS A 256 -9.19 -3.30 -10.42
CA CYS A 256 -8.45 -2.99 -11.64
C CYS A 256 -8.93 -1.71 -12.33
N LEU A 257 -10.24 -1.46 -12.34
CA LEU A 257 -10.81 -0.24 -12.91
C LEU A 257 -10.44 1.00 -12.10
N THR A 258 -10.29 0.90 -10.78
CA THR A 258 -10.08 2.08 -9.93
C THR A 258 -8.61 2.48 -9.81
N TRP A 259 -7.66 1.57 -10.06
CA TRP A 259 -6.24 1.87 -9.88
C TRP A 259 -5.36 1.28 -10.96
N GLN A 260 -4.62 2.13 -11.68
CA GLN A 260 -3.78 1.72 -12.81
C GLN A 260 -2.60 0.80 -12.46
N PHE A 261 -2.06 0.91 -11.25
CA PHE A 261 -0.91 0.10 -10.82
C PHE A 261 -1.31 -1.26 -10.23
N ASN A 262 -2.60 -1.62 -10.32
CA ASN A 262 -3.15 -2.89 -9.84
C ASN A 262 -2.36 -4.12 -10.32
N GLN A 263 -1.79 -4.06 -11.52
CA GLN A 263 -1.11 -5.17 -12.19
C GLN A 263 0.08 -5.71 -11.40
N PHE A 264 0.78 -4.87 -10.64
CA PHE A 264 1.90 -5.29 -9.80
C PHE A 264 1.41 -6.02 -8.55
N ILE A 265 0.31 -5.57 -7.97
CA ILE A 265 -0.28 -6.21 -6.79
C ILE A 265 -0.89 -7.56 -7.16
N LEU A 266 -1.59 -7.62 -8.30
CA LEU A 266 -2.08 -8.89 -8.85
C LEU A 266 -0.94 -9.85 -9.24
N LEU A 267 0.20 -9.34 -9.71
CA LEU A 267 1.39 -10.17 -9.95
C LEU A 267 1.90 -10.79 -8.64
N VAL A 268 2.02 -10.01 -7.56
CA VAL A 268 2.38 -10.53 -6.25
C VAL A 268 1.39 -11.61 -5.82
N GLN A 269 0.08 -11.34 -5.95
CA GLN A 269 -0.96 -12.31 -5.63
C GLN A 269 -0.88 -13.59 -6.47
N ALA A 270 -0.57 -13.48 -7.77
CA ALA A 270 -0.36 -14.62 -8.65
C ALA A 270 0.88 -15.44 -8.24
N LEU A 271 1.98 -14.77 -7.88
CA LEU A 271 3.17 -15.43 -7.35
C LEU A 271 2.88 -16.17 -6.03
N LEU A 272 2.02 -15.61 -5.17
CA LEU A 272 1.59 -16.26 -3.93
C LEU A 272 0.79 -17.53 -4.21
N ILE A 273 -0.19 -17.46 -5.12
CA ILE A 273 -0.98 -18.63 -5.53
C ILE A 273 -0.06 -19.69 -6.15
N PHE A 274 0.89 -19.28 -6.99
CA PHE A 274 1.90 -20.17 -7.57
C PHE A 274 2.77 -20.85 -6.50
N THR A 275 3.22 -20.10 -5.49
CA THR A 275 4.02 -20.64 -4.38
C THR A 275 3.23 -21.66 -3.56
N LEU A 276 1.94 -21.41 -3.32
CA LEU A 276 1.08 -22.34 -2.57
C LEU A 276 0.71 -23.60 -3.39
N ASP A 277 0.57 -23.48 -4.70
CA ASP A 277 0.40 -24.63 -5.63
C ASP A 277 1.68 -25.48 -5.66
N ALA A 278 2.86 -24.84 -5.71
CA ALA A 278 4.16 -25.49 -5.67
C ALA A 278 4.41 -26.28 -4.36
N LEU A 279 3.90 -25.77 -3.24
CA LEU A 279 4.02 -26.38 -1.90
C LEU A 279 2.86 -27.33 -1.55
N ASP A 280 1.99 -27.64 -2.52
CA ASP A 280 0.87 -28.57 -2.36
C ASP A 280 -0.20 -28.18 -1.33
N PHE A 281 -0.30 -26.90 -0.97
CA PHE A 281 -1.38 -26.40 -0.10
C PHE A 281 -2.70 -26.19 -0.83
N LEU A 282 -2.67 -25.99 -2.14
CA LEU A 282 -3.86 -25.69 -2.95
C LEU A 282 -4.23 -26.83 -3.90
N THR A 283 -5.54 -26.95 -4.14
CA THR A 283 -6.06 -27.91 -5.13
C THR A 283 -5.91 -27.33 -6.54
N ALA A 284 -5.58 -28.16 -7.54
CA ALA A 284 -5.43 -27.71 -8.93
C ALA A 284 -6.67 -26.95 -9.46
N LYS A 285 -7.88 -27.38 -9.09
CA LYS A 285 -9.14 -26.71 -9.45
C LYS A 285 -9.21 -25.28 -8.89
N GLN A 286 -8.85 -25.10 -7.62
CA GLN A 286 -8.89 -23.79 -6.95
C GLN A 286 -7.92 -22.82 -7.62
N VAL A 287 -6.70 -23.27 -7.90
CA VAL A 287 -5.66 -22.47 -8.56
C VAL A 287 -6.10 -22.03 -9.96
N THR A 288 -6.59 -22.96 -10.78
CA THR A 288 -7.06 -22.64 -12.13
C THR A 288 -8.26 -21.67 -12.11
N SER A 289 -9.21 -21.85 -11.19
CA SER A 289 -10.34 -20.91 -11.04
C SER A 289 -9.90 -19.51 -10.65
N LEU A 290 -8.97 -19.36 -9.70
CA LEU A 290 -8.47 -18.04 -9.28
C LEU A 290 -7.71 -17.33 -10.42
N TYR A 291 -6.87 -18.05 -11.16
CA TYR A 291 -6.18 -17.50 -12.32
C TYR A 291 -7.14 -17.09 -13.44
N LEU A 292 -8.14 -17.93 -13.74
CA LEU A 292 -9.13 -17.61 -14.76
C LEU A 292 -9.94 -16.36 -14.39
N VAL A 293 -10.31 -16.19 -13.12
CA VAL A 293 -10.97 -14.96 -12.65
C VAL A 293 -10.08 -13.74 -12.85
N GLN A 294 -8.79 -13.81 -12.52
CA GLN A 294 -7.87 -12.69 -12.75
C GLN A 294 -7.72 -12.35 -14.23
N VAL A 295 -7.56 -13.36 -15.11
CA VAL A 295 -7.45 -13.15 -16.56
C VAL A 295 -8.73 -12.54 -17.13
N VAL A 296 -9.90 -13.09 -16.80
CA VAL A 296 -11.18 -12.56 -17.28
C VAL A 296 -11.39 -11.13 -16.77
N SER A 297 -11.04 -10.84 -15.51
CA SER A 297 -11.12 -9.48 -14.96
C SER A 297 -10.23 -8.50 -15.73
N LEU A 298 -8.96 -8.86 -15.99
CA LEU A 298 -8.03 -8.01 -16.74
C LEU A 298 -8.48 -7.79 -18.18
N LEU A 299 -9.02 -8.81 -18.86
CA LEU A 299 -9.57 -8.69 -20.21
C LEU A 299 -10.86 -7.84 -20.24
N SER A 300 -11.73 -7.97 -19.23
CA SER A 300 -12.88 -7.09 -19.07
C SER A 300 -12.47 -5.64 -18.87
N VAL A 301 -11.47 -5.38 -18.03
CA VAL A 301 -10.94 -4.01 -17.84
C VAL A 301 -10.28 -3.49 -19.11
N TRP A 302 -9.54 -4.32 -19.83
CA TRP A 302 -8.98 -3.95 -21.14
C TRP A 302 -10.08 -3.46 -22.10
N LEU A 303 -11.21 -4.16 -22.17
CA LEU A 303 -12.36 -3.73 -22.99
C LEU A 303 -12.97 -2.42 -22.48
N LEU A 304 -13.20 -2.31 -21.16
CA LEU A 304 -13.80 -1.13 -20.53
C LEU A 304 -12.90 0.12 -20.62
N GLN A 305 -11.58 -0.07 -20.72
CA GLN A 305 -10.57 0.99 -20.88
C GLN A 305 -10.20 1.26 -22.35
N PHE A 306 -11.16 1.11 -23.27
CA PHE A 306 -10.97 1.41 -24.69
C PHE A 306 -9.77 0.66 -25.29
N CYS A 307 -9.64 -0.62 -24.96
CA CYS A 307 -8.57 -1.49 -25.44
C CYS A 307 -7.15 -0.99 -25.10
N ASN A 308 -6.96 -0.41 -23.91
CA ASN A 308 -5.66 0.08 -23.47
C ASN A 308 -4.57 -1.02 -23.57
N SER A 309 -3.60 -0.81 -24.45
CA SER A 309 -2.56 -1.78 -24.76
C SER A 309 -1.63 -2.09 -23.57
N MET A 310 -1.53 -1.20 -22.57
CA MET A 310 -0.70 -1.43 -21.39
C MET A 310 -1.15 -2.66 -20.57
N ILE A 311 -2.46 -2.94 -20.50
CA ILE A 311 -2.98 -4.10 -19.76
C ILE A 311 -2.58 -5.41 -20.44
N LEU A 312 -2.64 -5.46 -21.77
CA LEU A 312 -2.30 -6.65 -22.55
C LEU A 312 -0.78 -6.94 -22.51
N GLY A 313 0.03 -5.88 -22.41
CA GLY A 313 1.49 -5.98 -22.19
C GLY A 313 1.91 -6.23 -20.74
N SER A 314 0.96 -6.39 -19.81
CA SER A 314 1.24 -6.55 -18.38
C SER A 314 2.00 -7.84 -18.07
N LEU A 315 2.90 -7.75 -17.09
CA LEU A 315 3.69 -8.90 -16.64
C LEU A 315 2.80 -9.96 -15.97
N VAL A 316 1.74 -9.55 -15.28
CA VAL A 316 0.79 -10.46 -14.62
C VAL A 316 0.04 -11.33 -15.62
N LEU A 317 -0.48 -10.75 -16.71
CA LEU A 317 -1.19 -11.53 -17.73
C LEU A 317 -0.25 -12.54 -18.38
N SER A 318 0.97 -12.11 -18.71
CA SER A 318 2.01 -12.98 -19.28
C SER A 318 2.35 -14.13 -18.33
N PHE A 319 2.47 -13.85 -17.03
CA PHE A 319 2.76 -14.84 -15.99
C PHE A 319 1.64 -15.87 -15.85
N ILE A 320 0.39 -15.42 -15.70
CA ILE A 320 -0.75 -16.31 -15.49
C ILE A 320 -0.96 -17.23 -16.71
N VAL A 321 -0.87 -16.69 -17.92
CA VAL A 321 -0.98 -17.49 -19.16
C VAL A 321 0.14 -18.54 -19.21
N SER A 322 1.36 -18.18 -18.83
CA SER A 322 2.49 -19.11 -18.79
C SER A 322 2.27 -20.25 -17.79
N VAL A 323 1.81 -19.92 -16.57
CA VAL A 323 1.49 -20.90 -15.53
C VAL A 323 0.42 -21.87 -16.00
N LEU A 324 -0.69 -21.36 -16.55
CA LEU A 324 -1.79 -22.20 -17.04
C LEU A 324 -1.35 -23.10 -18.21
N PHE A 325 -0.55 -22.58 -19.13
CA PHE A 325 -0.01 -23.33 -20.26
C PHE A 325 0.90 -24.47 -19.78
N ILE A 326 1.92 -24.17 -18.96
CA ILE A 326 2.88 -25.20 -18.51
C ILE A 326 2.20 -26.22 -17.61
N LYS A 327 1.25 -25.80 -16.77
CA LYS A 327 0.45 -26.70 -15.94
C LYS A 327 -0.38 -27.69 -16.77
N HIS A 328 -0.81 -27.30 -17.98
CA HIS A 328 -1.50 -28.20 -18.90
C HIS A 328 -0.59 -29.31 -19.43
N PHE A 329 0.68 -29.00 -19.72
CA PHE A 329 1.65 -29.96 -20.27
C PHE A 329 2.38 -30.78 -19.21
N GLN A 330 2.71 -30.21 -18.04
CA GLN A 330 3.41 -30.91 -16.96
C GLN A 330 2.43 -31.60 -16.02
N THR A 331 1.93 -32.76 -16.44
CA THR A 331 1.16 -33.66 -15.57
C THR A 331 2.12 -34.49 -14.70
N GLY A 332 1.80 -34.68 -13.42
CA GLY A 332 2.62 -35.51 -12.52
C GLY A 332 3.78 -34.80 -11.78
N LEU A 333 3.65 -33.50 -11.50
CA LEU A 333 4.58 -32.75 -10.64
C LEU A 333 4.70 -33.33 -9.22
N LYS A 334 3.64 -34.01 -8.74
CA LYS A 334 3.57 -34.56 -7.39
C LYS A 334 4.22 -35.95 -7.26
N THR A 335 4.59 -36.60 -8.36
CA THR A 335 5.03 -38.02 -8.34
C THR A 335 6.55 -38.14 -8.19
N GLY A 336 7.00 -38.99 -7.26
CA GLY A 336 8.41 -39.38 -7.08
C GLY A 336 8.97 -39.03 -5.69
N GLY A 337 10.19 -39.51 -5.39
CA GLY A 337 10.88 -39.19 -4.15
C GLY A 337 11.24 -37.71 -4.02
N PHE A 338 11.59 -37.27 -2.80
CA PHE A 338 11.83 -35.86 -2.45
C PHE A 338 12.75 -35.12 -3.44
N VAL A 339 13.90 -35.69 -3.79
CA VAL A 339 14.88 -35.06 -4.70
C VAL A 339 14.32 -34.89 -6.12
N VAL A 340 13.64 -35.91 -6.63
CA VAL A 340 13.01 -35.87 -7.96
C VAL A 340 11.90 -34.83 -7.99
N ARG A 341 11.13 -34.74 -6.91
CA ARG A 341 10.05 -33.76 -6.78
C ARG A 341 10.57 -32.33 -6.71
N VAL A 342 11.61 -32.07 -5.93
CA VAL A 342 12.27 -30.75 -5.88
C VAL A 342 12.87 -30.41 -7.26
N GLY A 343 13.52 -31.36 -7.93
CA GLY A 343 14.04 -31.16 -9.29
C GLY A 343 12.93 -30.81 -10.30
N LYS A 344 11.80 -31.53 -10.28
CA LYS A 344 10.62 -31.22 -11.09
C LYS A 344 10.05 -29.84 -10.79
N LEU A 345 10.01 -29.45 -9.51
CA LEU A 345 9.54 -28.13 -9.09
C LEU A 345 10.45 -27.01 -9.62
N VAL A 346 11.77 -27.15 -9.46
CA VAL A 346 12.75 -26.18 -9.98
C VAL A 346 12.63 -26.04 -11.49
N LEU A 347 12.48 -27.17 -12.20
CA LEU A 347 12.22 -27.16 -13.65
C LEU A 347 10.91 -26.46 -13.99
N HIS A 348 9.83 -26.71 -13.24
CA HIS A 348 8.53 -26.04 -13.43
C HIS A 348 8.66 -24.52 -13.27
N VAL A 349 9.32 -24.06 -12.19
CA VAL A 349 9.57 -22.63 -11.95
C VAL A 349 10.39 -22.02 -13.09
N PHE A 350 11.46 -22.69 -13.52
CA PHE A 350 12.31 -22.21 -14.61
C PHE A 350 11.53 -22.09 -15.93
N LEU A 351 10.75 -23.10 -16.30
CA LEU A 351 9.92 -23.07 -17.50
C LEU A 351 8.86 -21.96 -17.44
N VAL A 352 8.21 -21.78 -16.28
CA VAL A 352 7.20 -20.73 -16.09
C VAL A 352 7.81 -19.35 -16.26
N LEU A 353 8.95 -19.09 -15.63
CA LEU A 353 9.61 -17.79 -15.72
C LEU A 353 10.10 -17.52 -17.14
N THR A 354 10.78 -18.49 -17.77
CA THR A 354 11.27 -18.33 -19.15
C THR A 354 10.14 -18.07 -20.15
N LEU A 355 9.05 -18.83 -20.08
CA LEU A 355 7.87 -18.60 -20.92
C LEU A 355 7.23 -17.24 -20.63
N THR A 356 7.16 -16.83 -19.36
CA THR A 356 6.64 -15.51 -18.97
C THR A 356 7.42 -14.38 -19.63
N PHE A 357 8.75 -14.45 -19.61
CA PHE A 357 9.60 -13.45 -20.26
C PHE A 357 9.43 -13.46 -21.79
N ILE A 358 9.33 -14.63 -22.41
CA ILE A 358 9.14 -14.77 -23.87
C ILE A 358 7.79 -14.16 -24.28
N ILE A 359 6.70 -14.52 -23.59
CA ILE A 359 5.36 -13.97 -23.86
C ILE A 359 5.36 -12.46 -23.64
N ASN A 360 5.91 -11.97 -22.53
CA ASN A 360 5.91 -10.54 -22.22
C ASN A 360 6.72 -9.72 -23.25
N TYR A 361 7.91 -10.21 -23.61
CA TYR A 361 8.75 -9.57 -24.62
C TYR A 361 8.07 -9.54 -25.99
N SER A 362 7.46 -10.67 -26.39
CA SER A 362 6.74 -10.78 -27.65
C SER A 362 5.52 -9.86 -27.69
N ALA A 363 4.71 -9.85 -26.62
CA ALA A 363 3.54 -8.98 -26.50
C ALA A 363 3.94 -7.50 -26.59
N LYS A 364 4.99 -7.09 -25.88
CA LYS A 364 5.51 -5.72 -25.94
C LYS A 364 6.02 -5.34 -27.32
N LYS A 365 6.70 -6.25 -28.01
CA LYS A 365 7.20 -6.02 -29.38
C LYS A 365 6.06 -5.90 -30.39
N ILE A 366 5.05 -6.77 -30.30
CA ILE A 366 3.87 -6.76 -31.20
C ILE A 366 3.05 -5.48 -30.99
N LEU A 367 2.82 -5.09 -29.74
CA LEU A 367 2.02 -3.92 -29.38
C LEU A 367 2.82 -2.59 -29.42
N GLN A 368 4.10 -2.64 -29.82
CA GLN A 368 5.03 -1.50 -29.82
C GLN A 368 5.07 -0.74 -28.48
N LEU A 369 4.92 -1.45 -27.37
CA LEU A 369 4.91 -0.89 -26.02
C LEU A 369 6.34 -0.58 -25.56
N ARG A 370 6.78 0.66 -25.78
CA ARG A 370 8.03 1.20 -25.20
C ARG A 370 7.83 1.86 -23.83
N SER A 371 6.61 1.81 -23.30
CA SER A 371 6.22 2.52 -22.08
C SER A 371 6.97 2.01 -20.85
N ASP A 372 7.12 0.70 -20.65
CA ASP A 372 7.49 0.10 -19.35
C ASP A 372 8.99 -0.06 -19.08
N GLU A 373 9.86 0.25 -20.06
CA GLU A 373 11.31 0.11 -19.89
C GLU A 373 11.83 0.93 -18.70
N HIS A 374 11.20 2.08 -18.41
CA HIS A 374 11.58 2.95 -17.30
C HIS A 374 11.36 2.29 -15.93
N ILE A 375 10.37 1.41 -15.77
CA ILE A 375 10.09 0.73 -14.50
C ILE A 375 11.20 -0.28 -14.19
N PHE A 376 11.59 -1.08 -15.19
CA PHE A 376 12.69 -2.03 -15.04
C PHE A 376 14.03 -1.33 -14.82
N LYS A 377 14.26 -0.21 -15.52
CA LYS A 377 15.43 0.65 -15.29
C LYS A 377 15.44 1.24 -13.89
N PHE A 378 14.30 1.69 -13.39
CA PHE A 378 14.13 2.18 -12.03
C PHE A 378 14.43 1.08 -10.99
N ILE A 379 13.86 -0.12 -11.15
CA ILE A 379 14.13 -1.25 -10.24
C ILE A 379 15.63 -1.58 -10.24
N LYS A 380 16.26 -1.65 -11.42
CA LYS A 380 17.70 -1.89 -11.56
C LYS A 380 18.53 -0.81 -10.86
N ALA A 381 18.15 0.46 -11.01
CA ALA A 381 18.80 1.59 -10.35
C ALA A 381 18.64 1.55 -8.83
N LYS A 382 17.42 1.24 -8.36
CA LYS A 382 17.06 1.18 -6.94
C LYS A 382 17.84 0.13 -6.18
N PHE A 383 18.07 -1.04 -6.77
CA PHE A 383 18.88 -2.11 -6.17
C PHE A 383 20.38 -1.99 -6.48
N GLY A 384 20.83 -0.91 -7.10
CA GLY A 384 22.25 -0.71 -7.45
C GLY A 384 22.78 -1.70 -8.49
N LEU A 385 21.91 -2.41 -9.21
CA LEU A 385 22.27 -3.45 -10.19
C LEU A 385 22.72 -2.88 -11.55
N GLY A 386 23.20 -1.63 -11.57
CA GLY A 386 23.81 -0.98 -12.72
C GLY A 386 23.74 0.55 -12.68
N ALA A 387 24.77 1.21 -13.23
CA ALA A 387 24.82 2.68 -13.34
C ALA A 387 23.85 3.18 -14.42
N THR A 388 22.59 3.41 -14.07
CA THR A 388 21.66 4.09 -14.98
C THR A 388 21.76 5.61 -14.75
N ARG A 389 22.26 6.35 -15.74
CA ARG A 389 22.23 7.83 -15.76
C ARG A 389 20.92 8.34 -16.39
N ASP A 390 19.87 7.54 -16.32
CA ASP A 390 18.58 7.83 -16.94
C ASP A 390 17.82 8.84 -16.09
N PHE A 391 17.34 9.91 -16.74
CA PHE A 391 16.61 11.01 -16.10
C PHE A 391 15.34 10.51 -15.39
N ASP A 392 14.60 9.60 -16.04
CA ASP A 392 13.34 9.08 -15.53
C ASP A 392 13.54 8.27 -14.23
N ALA A 393 14.52 7.36 -14.23
CA ALA A 393 14.86 6.57 -13.04
C ALA A 393 15.38 7.47 -11.90
N SER A 394 16.20 8.48 -12.23
CA SER A 394 16.72 9.43 -11.24
C SER A 394 15.62 10.28 -10.62
N LEU A 395 14.62 10.68 -11.40
CA LEU A 395 13.45 11.40 -10.89
C LEU A 395 12.70 10.58 -9.84
N TYR A 396 12.43 9.30 -10.10
CA TYR A 396 11.78 8.43 -9.11
C TYR A 396 12.63 8.22 -7.85
N LEU A 397 13.95 8.10 -7.99
CA LEU A 397 14.85 7.94 -6.83
C LEU A 397 14.96 9.20 -5.95
N CYS A 398 14.70 10.39 -6.51
CA CYS A 398 14.67 11.64 -5.74
C CYS A 398 13.38 11.83 -4.94
N GLU A 399 12.32 11.09 -5.26
CA GLU A 399 11.03 11.24 -4.61
C GLU A 399 10.97 10.32 -3.37
N GLU A 400 10.74 10.91 -2.19
CA GLU A 400 10.72 10.17 -0.92
C GLU A 400 9.70 9.01 -0.91
N ALA A 401 8.59 9.17 -1.64
CA ALA A 401 7.56 8.14 -1.77
C ALA A 401 8.08 6.80 -2.33
N PHE A 402 9.15 6.83 -3.14
CA PHE A 402 9.77 5.64 -3.73
C PHE A 402 11.02 5.18 -2.98
N GLY A 403 11.39 5.86 -1.90
CA GLY A 403 12.47 5.46 -1.01
C GLY A 403 12.16 4.20 -0.20
N LEU A 404 13.16 3.76 0.58
CA LEU A 404 13.00 2.70 1.58
C LEU A 404 12.09 3.18 2.72
N LEU A 405 11.50 2.22 3.43
CA LEU A 405 10.68 2.53 4.60
C LEU A 405 11.55 3.15 5.72
N PRO A 406 11.20 4.36 6.24
CA PRO A 406 11.98 4.99 7.30
C PRO A 406 11.81 4.25 8.63
N MET A 407 12.88 4.19 9.42
CA MET A 407 12.93 3.43 10.68
C MET A 407 11.95 3.95 11.74
N ASP A 408 11.64 5.24 11.72
CA ASP A 408 10.59 5.88 12.54
C ASP A 408 9.22 5.17 12.38
N THR A 409 8.94 4.58 11.22
CA THR A 409 7.72 3.76 11.04
C THR A 409 7.68 2.58 12.00
N PHE A 410 8.80 1.88 12.23
CA PHE A 410 8.86 0.76 13.16
C PHE A 410 8.77 1.22 14.61
N GLU A 411 9.32 2.39 14.94
CA GLU A 411 9.19 2.99 16.28
C GLU A 411 7.74 3.35 16.60
N ARG A 412 7.04 3.98 15.65
CA ARG A 412 5.59 4.22 15.76
C ARG A 412 4.86 2.89 15.98
N LEU A 413 5.04 1.91 15.10
CA LEU A 413 4.41 0.57 15.18
C LEU A 413 4.78 -0.24 16.43
N ALA A 414 5.91 0.04 17.06
CA ALA A 414 6.28 -0.53 18.35
C ALA A 414 5.53 0.17 19.49
N GLY A 415 5.44 1.49 19.44
CA GLY A 415 4.65 2.30 20.37
C GLY A 415 3.17 1.91 20.41
N THR A 416 2.65 1.36 19.31
CA THR A 416 1.28 0.86 19.18
C THR A 416 1.05 -0.56 19.71
N LEU A 417 2.09 -1.23 20.23
CA LEU A 417 2.09 -2.66 20.54
C LEU A 417 1.69 -3.56 19.36
N LEU A 418 1.68 -3.07 18.11
CA LEU A 418 1.26 -3.86 16.96
C LEU A 418 2.39 -4.77 16.48
N ILE A 419 3.61 -4.25 16.42
CA ILE A 419 4.74 -4.98 15.83
C ILE A 419 5.12 -6.23 16.62
N TYR A 420 5.00 -6.20 17.96
CA TYR A 420 5.38 -7.33 18.82
C TYR A 420 4.51 -8.58 18.61
N PRO A 421 3.17 -8.54 18.75
CA PRO A 421 2.32 -9.68 18.47
C PRO A 421 2.41 -10.08 17.00
N TYR A 422 2.55 -9.14 16.07
CA TYR A 422 2.72 -9.43 14.66
C TYR A 422 3.98 -10.26 14.38
N LEU A 423 5.15 -9.82 14.85
CA LEU A 423 6.41 -10.54 14.63
C LEU A 423 6.38 -11.92 15.29
N CYS A 424 5.85 -12.02 16.50
CA CYS A 424 5.70 -13.30 17.19
C CYS A 424 4.86 -14.29 16.36
N THR A 425 3.70 -13.85 15.85
CA THR A 425 2.79 -14.73 15.13
C THR A 425 3.30 -15.05 13.73
N LEU A 426 3.96 -14.09 13.07
CA LEU A 426 4.68 -14.28 11.83
C LEU A 426 5.76 -15.36 11.99
N SER A 427 6.62 -15.26 13.01
CA SER A 427 7.69 -16.23 13.25
C SER A 427 7.15 -17.63 13.52
N VAL A 428 6.15 -17.77 14.40
CA VAL A 428 5.54 -19.08 14.73
C VAL A 428 4.92 -19.71 13.48
N LEU A 429 4.14 -18.95 12.71
CA LEU A 429 3.43 -19.48 11.54
C LEU A 429 4.37 -19.75 10.35
N LEU A 430 5.46 -19.00 10.21
CA LEU A 430 6.51 -19.30 9.22
C LEU A 430 7.21 -20.62 9.52
N ILE A 431 7.51 -20.90 10.79
CA ILE A 431 8.08 -22.19 11.22
C ILE A 431 7.10 -23.32 10.90
N VAL A 432 5.81 -23.14 11.25
CA VAL A 432 4.76 -24.14 10.94
C VAL A 432 4.61 -24.34 9.43
N LEU A 433 4.63 -23.27 8.63
CA LEU A 433 4.57 -23.36 7.17
C LEU A 433 5.77 -24.13 6.60
N ALA A 434 6.98 -23.84 7.07
CA ALA A 434 8.20 -24.52 6.63
C ALA A 434 8.16 -26.01 6.95
N LEU A 435 7.73 -26.37 8.17
CA LEU A 435 7.56 -27.77 8.57
C LEU A 435 6.50 -28.47 7.69
N ALA A 436 5.31 -27.87 7.54
CA ALA A 436 4.24 -28.43 6.71
C ALA A 436 4.64 -28.57 5.24
N ALA A 437 5.38 -27.61 4.69
CA ALA A 437 5.93 -27.67 3.34
C ALA A 437 6.93 -28.83 3.17
N MET A 438 7.84 -29.02 4.15
CA MET A 438 8.77 -30.14 4.14
C MET A 438 8.05 -31.50 4.22
N PHE A 439 7.00 -31.60 5.04
CA PHE A 439 6.18 -32.81 5.11
C PHE A 439 5.46 -33.10 3.79
N ASN A 440 4.80 -32.09 3.22
CA ASN A 440 4.11 -32.22 1.93
C ASN A 440 5.04 -32.66 0.81
N LEU A 441 6.28 -32.16 0.79
CA LEU A 441 7.28 -32.52 -0.21
C LEU A 441 7.87 -33.94 -0.01
N ARG A 442 7.81 -34.49 1.21
CA ARG A 442 8.47 -35.74 1.58
C ARG A 442 7.56 -36.98 1.52
N TYR A 443 6.26 -36.85 1.77
CA TYR A 443 5.37 -38.00 2.00
C TYR A 443 4.23 -38.08 0.97
N LEU A 444 4.18 -39.19 0.22
CA LEU A 444 3.05 -39.52 -0.67
C LEU A 444 2.67 -41.01 -0.59
N ASP A 445 3.21 -41.75 0.39
CA ASP A 445 3.11 -43.21 0.40
C ASP A 445 3.07 -43.77 1.84
N TYR A 446 2.02 -43.44 2.60
CA TYR A 446 1.42 -44.33 3.62
C TYR A 446 0.11 -43.73 4.14
N ASP A 447 -0.96 -44.50 4.04
CA ASP A 447 -2.29 -44.19 4.56
C ASP A 447 -2.31 -44.46 6.08
N GLY A 448 -2.87 -43.54 6.88
CA GLY A 448 -3.37 -43.90 8.21
C GLY A 448 -2.71 -43.32 9.47
N ASP A 449 -2.02 -42.18 9.46
CA ASP A 449 -1.74 -41.45 10.71
C ASP A 449 -2.09 -39.95 10.61
N GLU A 450 -2.88 -39.47 11.56
CA GLU A 450 -3.34 -38.07 11.62
C GLU A 450 -2.12 -37.12 11.55
N SER A 451 -2.03 -36.36 10.45
CA SER A 451 -0.98 -35.38 10.21
C SER A 451 -0.83 -34.43 11.41
N THR A 452 0.25 -34.58 12.18
CA THR A 452 0.46 -33.81 13.42
C THR A 452 0.74 -32.31 13.15
N PHE A 453 1.10 -31.96 11.91
CA PHE A 453 1.43 -30.61 11.46
C PHE A 453 0.77 -30.30 10.11
N SER A 454 -0.55 -30.07 10.11
CA SER A 454 -1.28 -29.56 8.95
C SER A 454 -1.59 -28.07 9.13
N MET A 455 -1.13 -27.22 8.20
CA MET A 455 -1.46 -25.80 8.16
C MET A 455 -2.62 -25.56 7.19
N ARG A 456 -3.63 -24.82 7.63
CA ARG A 456 -4.77 -24.52 6.76
C ARG A 456 -4.38 -23.61 5.59
N PRO A 457 -4.88 -23.88 4.37
CA PRO A 457 -4.48 -23.14 3.16
C PRO A 457 -4.88 -21.66 3.19
N ASP A 458 -5.98 -21.31 3.85
CA ASP A 458 -6.43 -19.93 4.05
C ASP A 458 -5.46 -19.12 4.93
N ILE A 459 -4.88 -19.75 5.96
CA ILE A 459 -3.84 -19.10 6.79
C ILE A 459 -2.53 -19.02 6.03
N ALA A 460 -2.14 -20.08 5.31
CA ALA A 460 -0.91 -20.09 4.51
C ALA A 460 -0.92 -18.97 3.44
N TYR A 461 -2.08 -18.74 2.81
CA TYR A 461 -2.28 -17.62 1.89
C TYR A 461 -2.07 -16.27 2.57
N ASN A 462 -2.75 -16.00 3.69
CA ASN A 462 -2.59 -14.73 4.39
C ASN A 462 -1.18 -14.53 4.98
N LEU A 463 -0.52 -15.60 5.41
CA LEU A 463 0.86 -15.56 5.90
C LEU A 463 1.84 -15.13 4.80
N LEU A 464 1.80 -15.79 3.64
CA LEU A 464 2.68 -15.39 2.54
C LEU A 464 2.32 -13.99 2.03
N HIS A 465 1.03 -13.64 2.02
CA HIS A 465 0.57 -12.31 1.62
C HIS A 465 1.17 -11.19 2.50
N THR A 466 1.15 -11.35 3.84
CA THR A 466 1.75 -10.35 4.74
C THR A 466 3.27 -10.24 4.57
N VAL A 467 3.97 -11.34 4.29
CA VAL A 467 5.43 -11.35 4.04
C VAL A 467 5.77 -10.56 2.78
N PHE A 468 5.11 -10.88 1.65
CA PHE A 468 5.40 -10.21 0.38
C PHE A 468 5.01 -8.73 0.41
N PHE A 469 3.93 -8.38 1.10
CA PHE A 469 3.56 -6.99 1.33
C PHE A 469 4.54 -6.26 2.24
N GLY A 470 5.06 -6.91 3.28
CA GLY A 470 6.12 -6.37 4.11
C GLY A 470 7.40 -6.09 3.32
N LEU A 471 7.82 -7.02 2.46
CA LEU A 471 8.97 -6.83 1.56
C LEU A 471 8.75 -5.68 0.57
N LEU A 472 7.54 -5.58 0.00
CA LEU A 472 7.17 -4.50 -0.91
C LEU A 472 7.15 -3.14 -0.19
N ALA A 473 6.60 -3.07 1.02
CA ALA A 473 6.55 -1.88 1.85
C ALA A 473 7.95 -1.43 2.32
N PHE A 474 8.81 -2.38 2.71
CA PHE A 474 10.19 -2.10 3.08
C PHE A 474 10.99 -1.53 1.91
N SER A 475 10.80 -2.10 0.72
CA SER A 475 11.41 -1.62 -0.51
C SER A 475 10.90 -0.24 -0.90
N THR A 476 9.58 0.00 -0.87
CA THR A 476 8.94 1.22 -1.37
C THR A 476 7.95 1.77 -0.34
N MET A 477 8.28 2.92 0.27
CA MET A 477 7.48 3.54 1.34
C MET A 477 6.01 3.74 0.96
N ARG A 478 5.73 4.14 -0.29
CA ARG A 478 4.35 4.29 -0.80
C ARG A 478 3.51 3.01 -0.73
N MET A 479 4.11 1.83 -0.67
CA MET A 479 3.38 0.55 -0.62
C MET A 479 3.01 0.11 0.81
N LYS A 480 3.39 0.87 1.85
CA LYS A 480 3.07 0.54 3.25
C LYS A 480 1.57 0.42 3.54
N TYR A 481 0.73 1.18 2.84
CA TYR A 481 -0.73 1.19 3.04
C TYR A 481 -1.40 -0.14 2.69
N LEU A 482 -0.81 -0.94 1.79
CA LEU A 482 -1.25 -2.30 1.49
C LEU A 482 -0.90 -3.28 2.61
N TRP A 483 0.25 -3.05 3.26
CA TRP A 483 0.81 -3.93 4.28
C TRP A 483 0.19 -3.70 5.65
N THR A 484 0.07 -2.45 6.09
CA THR A 484 -0.30 -2.08 7.46
C THR A 484 -1.72 -2.53 7.84
N GLY A 485 -2.70 -2.36 6.94
CA GLY A 485 -4.06 -2.86 7.17
C GLY A 485 -4.12 -4.39 7.28
N HIS A 486 -3.34 -5.10 6.47
CA HIS A 486 -3.23 -6.56 6.53
C HIS A 486 -2.47 -7.02 7.79
N MET A 487 -1.42 -6.30 8.19
CA MET A 487 -0.65 -6.51 9.41
C MET A 487 -1.53 -6.40 10.66
N CYS A 488 -2.46 -5.43 10.70
CA CYS A 488 -3.43 -5.30 11.80
C CYS A 488 -4.34 -6.53 11.89
N ALA A 489 -4.89 -6.99 10.76
CA ALA A 489 -5.74 -8.17 10.72
C ALA A 489 -4.98 -9.43 11.14
N PHE A 490 -3.72 -9.55 10.70
CA PHE A 490 -2.86 -10.69 11.01
C PHE A 490 -2.39 -10.70 12.48
N ALA A 491 -2.08 -9.53 13.04
CA ALA A 491 -1.76 -9.38 14.45
C ALA A 491 -2.96 -9.70 15.34
N ALA A 492 -4.15 -9.22 14.98
CA ALA A 492 -5.39 -9.54 15.68
C ALA A 492 -5.68 -11.06 15.64
N PHE A 493 -5.45 -11.71 14.48
CA PHE A 493 -5.49 -13.17 14.39
C PHE A 493 -4.50 -13.84 15.33
N GLY A 494 -3.29 -13.30 15.43
CA GLY A 494 -2.27 -13.80 16.34
C GLY A 494 -2.66 -13.77 17.82
N VAL A 495 -3.14 -12.61 18.28
CA VAL A 495 -3.54 -12.40 19.69
C VAL A 495 -4.82 -13.16 20.03
N CYS A 496 -5.74 -13.36 19.07
CA CYS A 496 -7.04 -13.97 19.34
C CYS A 496 -7.16 -15.43 18.84
N GLY A 497 -6.19 -15.91 18.07
CA GLY A 497 -6.22 -17.16 17.34
C GLY A 497 -6.09 -18.37 18.25
N LYS A 498 -6.93 -19.40 18.02
CA LYS A 498 -6.82 -20.66 18.76
C LYS A 498 -5.50 -21.36 18.47
N GLU A 499 -5.05 -21.34 17.22
CA GLU A 499 -3.92 -22.14 16.75
C GLU A 499 -2.60 -21.69 17.36
N VAL A 500 -2.35 -20.37 17.37
CA VAL A 500 -1.13 -19.80 17.96
C VAL A 500 -1.07 -20.08 19.46
N TRP A 501 -2.14 -19.75 20.20
CA TRP A 501 -2.16 -19.99 21.64
C TRP A 501 -2.19 -21.47 22.03
N ALA A 502 -2.82 -22.34 21.24
CA ALA A 502 -2.80 -23.77 21.49
C ALA A 502 -1.38 -24.35 21.31
N LEU A 503 -0.63 -23.90 20.31
CA LEU A 503 0.77 -24.26 20.13
C LEU A 503 1.64 -23.73 21.28
N CYS A 504 1.53 -22.44 21.62
CA CYS A 504 2.29 -21.84 22.72
C CYS A 504 2.00 -22.53 24.07
N LEU A 505 0.73 -22.76 24.42
CA LEU A 505 0.36 -23.40 25.68
C LEU A 505 0.71 -24.90 25.72
N ARG A 506 0.81 -25.57 24.56
CA ARG A 506 1.31 -26.94 24.45
C ARG A 506 2.81 -26.99 24.75
N VAL A 507 3.60 -26.05 24.23
CA VAL A 507 5.03 -25.93 24.54
C VAL A 507 5.26 -25.67 26.04
N ILE A 508 4.40 -24.84 26.66
CA ILE A 508 4.47 -24.47 28.08
C ILE A 508 3.84 -25.56 29.00
N HIS A 509 3.42 -26.72 28.45
CA HIS A 509 2.81 -27.83 29.19
C HIS A 509 1.56 -27.45 30.03
N CYS A 510 0.89 -26.34 29.69
CA CYS A 510 -0.23 -25.76 30.46
C CYS A 510 -1.54 -25.71 29.65
N ASN A 511 -1.76 -26.69 28.77
CA ASN A 511 -2.87 -26.68 27.82
C ASN A 511 -4.19 -27.20 28.41
N THR A 512 -4.91 -26.35 29.16
CA THR A 512 -6.31 -26.62 29.57
C THR A 512 -7.27 -25.78 28.73
N LYS A 513 -8.39 -26.35 28.26
CA LYS A 513 -9.42 -25.65 27.47
C LYS A 513 -9.98 -24.38 28.16
N ALA A 514 -9.99 -24.35 29.49
CA ALA A 514 -10.39 -23.18 30.29
C ALA A 514 -9.34 -22.06 30.23
N LYS A 515 -8.06 -22.37 30.44
CA LYS A 515 -6.95 -21.41 30.37
C LYS A 515 -6.80 -20.82 28.96
N LEU A 516 -6.93 -21.65 27.92
CA LEU A 516 -6.91 -21.18 26.53
C LEU A 516 -8.04 -20.18 26.24
N ARG A 517 -9.26 -20.40 26.76
CA ARG A 517 -10.35 -19.42 26.64
C ARG A 517 -10.02 -18.15 27.41
N LEU A 518 -9.57 -18.27 28.65
CA LEU A 518 -9.25 -17.12 29.51
C LEU A 518 -8.18 -16.21 28.89
N VAL A 519 -7.07 -16.77 28.39
CA VAL A 519 -6.01 -16.01 27.72
C VAL A 519 -6.52 -15.32 26.45
N ARG A 520 -7.31 -16.01 25.63
CA ARG A 520 -7.87 -15.46 24.38
C ARG A 520 -8.84 -14.31 24.58
N TYR A 521 -9.45 -14.17 25.75
CA TYR A 521 -10.33 -13.02 26.06
C TYR A 521 -9.61 -11.93 26.86
N SER A 522 -8.77 -12.31 27.83
CA SER A 522 -8.06 -11.36 28.70
C SER A 522 -7.00 -10.57 27.95
N VAL A 523 -6.16 -11.22 27.12
CA VAL A 523 -5.05 -10.54 26.43
C VAL A 523 -5.55 -9.44 25.49
N PRO A 524 -6.54 -9.68 24.58
CA PRO A 524 -7.07 -8.61 23.75
C PRO A 524 -7.70 -7.46 24.54
N VAL A 525 -8.40 -7.75 25.65
CA VAL A 525 -9.03 -6.71 26.49
C VAL A 525 -7.96 -5.84 27.16
N VAL A 526 -6.90 -6.45 27.70
CA VAL A 526 -5.77 -5.70 28.28
C VAL A 526 -5.10 -4.82 27.23
N VAL A 527 -4.88 -5.34 26.02
CA VAL A 527 -4.33 -4.54 24.91
C VAL A 527 -5.26 -3.38 24.57
N LEU A 528 -6.57 -3.60 24.44
CA LEU A 528 -7.55 -2.55 24.17
C LEU A 528 -7.56 -1.45 25.24
N VAL A 529 -7.54 -1.82 26.53
CA VAL A 529 -7.49 -0.87 27.64
C VAL A 529 -6.19 -0.06 27.62
N PHE A 530 -5.06 -0.70 27.36
CA PHE A 530 -3.77 -0.03 27.21
C PHE A 530 -3.77 0.96 26.04
N LEU A 531 -4.29 0.55 24.88
CA LEU A 531 -4.37 1.42 23.69
C LEU A 531 -5.27 2.62 23.96
N TYR A 532 -6.43 2.39 24.60
CA TYR A 532 -7.31 3.48 25.01
C TYR A 532 -6.59 4.47 25.93
N TYR A 533 -5.97 3.99 27.01
CA TYR A 533 -5.26 4.85 27.97
C TYR A 533 -4.11 5.65 27.33
N LYS A 534 -3.31 5.00 26.48
CA LYS A 534 -2.12 5.61 25.88
C LYS A 534 -2.45 6.62 24.78
N PHE A 535 -3.42 6.31 23.93
CA PHE A 535 -3.70 7.10 22.73
C PHE A 535 -4.82 8.13 22.91
N TRP A 536 -5.77 7.90 23.82
CA TRP A 536 -6.84 8.87 24.10
C TRP A 536 -6.37 10.33 24.31
N PRO A 537 -5.35 10.62 25.14
CA PRO A 537 -4.91 12.01 25.33
C PRO A 537 -4.39 12.62 24.03
N ARG A 538 -3.62 11.85 23.25
CA ARG A 538 -3.09 12.30 21.96
C ARG A 538 -4.18 12.54 20.93
N LEU A 539 -5.16 11.63 20.80
CA LEU A 539 -6.29 11.85 19.88
C LEU A 539 -7.11 13.08 20.29
N SER A 540 -7.31 13.28 21.59
CA SER A 540 -8.04 14.44 22.09
C SER A 540 -7.31 15.74 21.79
N GLU A 541 -5.99 15.76 21.90
CA GLU A 541 -5.15 16.91 21.55
C GLU A 541 -5.19 17.18 20.04
N GLU A 542 -4.99 16.15 19.21
CA GLU A 542 -5.06 16.25 17.74
C GLU A 542 -6.42 16.79 17.25
N VAL A 543 -7.54 16.31 17.82
CA VAL A 543 -8.88 16.81 17.47
C VAL A 543 -9.13 18.22 18.01
N SER A 544 -8.50 18.61 19.11
CA SER A 544 -8.64 19.97 19.64
C SER A 544 -7.78 21.01 18.90
N GLU A 545 -6.79 20.56 18.13
CA GLU A 545 -5.93 21.45 17.37
C GLU A 545 -6.68 21.99 16.15
N LEU A 546 -6.98 23.29 16.18
CA LEU A 546 -7.62 23.99 15.07
C LEU A 546 -6.54 24.73 14.28
N ARG A 547 -6.41 24.38 13.00
CA ARG A 547 -5.51 24.99 12.04
C ARG A 547 -6.30 25.52 10.84
N GLU A 548 -5.65 26.35 10.05
CA GLU A 548 -6.19 26.90 8.82
C GLU A 548 -5.20 26.68 7.69
N PHE A 549 -5.70 26.26 6.53
CA PHE A 549 -4.88 26.21 5.33
C PHE A 549 -4.51 27.62 4.87
N TYR A 550 -3.22 27.96 4.93
CA TYR A 550 -2.73 29.29 4.58
C TYR A 550 -1.55 29.23 3.60
N ASP A 551 -1.79 29.63 2.35
CA ASP A 551 -0.78 29.76 1.29
C ASP A 551 -1.07 30.98 0.39
N PRO A 552 -0.82 32.20 0.89
CA PRO A 552 -1.18 33.43 0.19
C PRO A 552 -0.40 33.62 -1.12
N ASP A 553 0.86 33.17 -1.19
CA ASP A 553 1.72 33.32 -2.35
C ASP A 553 1.17 32.52 -3.55
N THR A 554 0.74 31.27 -3.32
CA THR A 554 0.14 30.46 -4.37
C THR A 554 -1.23 31.00 -4.78
N VAL A 555 -2.03 31.51 -3.84
CA VAL A 555 -3.32 32.15 -4.15
C VAL A 555 -3.12 33.39 -5.02
N GLU A 556 -2.16 34.26 -4.68
CA GLU A 556 -1.81 35.43 -5.46
C GLU A 556 -1.34 35.04 -6.87
N LEU A 557 -0.51 34.00 -6.98
CA LEU A 557 -0.07 33.47 -8.27
C LEU A 557 -1.25 33.00 -9.12
N MET A 558 -2.21 32.25 -8.56
CA MET A 558 -3.38 31.78 -9.32
C MET A 558 -4.28 32.94 -9.77
N ASN A 559 -4.45 33.94 -8.91
CA ASN A 559 -5.19 35.17 -9.22
C ASN A 559 -4.50 35.99 -10.31
N TRP A 560 -3.17 36.11 -10.24
CA TRP A 560 -2.36 36.78 -11.26
C TRP A 560 -2.45 36.07 -12.61
N ILE A 561 -2.32 34.74 -12.64
CA ILE A 561 -2.48 33.95 -13.87
C ILE A 561 -3.87 34.20 -14.48
N SER A 562 -4.92 34.14 -13.66
CA SER A 562 -6.30 34.30 -14.12
C SER A 562 -6.59 35.69 -14.67
N SER A 563 -6.02 36.73 -14.05
CA SER A 563 -6.28 38.14 -14.39
C SER A 563 -5.35 38.72 -15.46
N LYS A 564 -4.09 38.27 -15.54
CA LYS A 564 -3.05 38.88 -16.38
C LYS A 564 -2.67 38.04 -17.62
N THR A 565 -3.17 36.82 -17.76
CA THR A 565 -2.81 35.95 -18.89
C THR A 565 -4.01 35.57 -19.74
N SER A 566 -3.79 35.33 -21.04
CA SER A 566 -4.83 34.89 -21.97
C SER A 566 -5.39 33.51 -21.59
N LYS A 567 -6.68 33.26 -21.87
CA LYS A 567 -7.32 31.94 -21.68
C LYS A 567 -6.63 30.81 -22.44
N ARG A 568 -5.94 31.11 -23.54
CA ARG A 568 -5.19 30.15 -24.35
C ARG A 568 -3.71 30.06 -23.99
N ALA A 569 -3.27 30.74 -22.93
CA ALA A 569 -1.88 30.67 -22.48
C ALA A 569 -1.54 29.24 -22.01
N VAL A 570 -0.32 28.81 -22.33
CA VAL A 570 0.19 27.49 -21.99
C VAL A 570 1.26 27.65 -20.89
N PHE A 571 1.16 26.84 -19.84
CA PHE A 571 2.06 26.91 -18.69
C PHE A 571 2.98 25.70 -18.60
N ALA A 572 4.22 25.96 -18.17
CA ALA A 572 5.27 24.98 -17.91
C ALA A 572 5.85 25.22 -16.51
N GLY A 573 6.21 24.16 -15.80
CA GLY A 573 6.58 24.26 -14.39
C GLY A 573 6.74 22.92 -13.68
N SER A 574 6.80 22.94 -12.35
CA SER A 574 6.82 21.73 -11.55
C SER A 574 5.50 20.96 -11.71
N MET A 575 5.57 19.63 -11.68
CA MET A 575 4.38 18.79 -11.82
C MET A 575 3.34 19.08 -10.73
N GLN A 576 3.80 19.37 -9.52
CA GLN A 576 2.94 19.66 -8.37
C GLN A 576 2.12 20.95 -8.59
N LEU A 577 2.76 22.02 -9.07
CA LEU A 577 2.12 23.33 -9.29
C LEU A 577 1.20 23.34 -10.52
N LEU A 578 1.58 22.65 -11.60
CA LEU A 578 0.82 22.68 -12.85
C LEU A 578 -0.57 22.04 -12.72
N ALA A 579 -0.72 21.04 -11.85
CA ALA A 579 -2.03 20.49 -11.55
C ALA A 579 -2.94 21.52 -10.87
N GLY A 580 -2.41 22.29 -9.91
CA GLY A 580 -3.11 23.41 -9.28
C GLY A 580 -3.47 24.50 -10.29
N ILE A 581 -2.57 24.86 -11.20
CA ILE A 581 -2.84 25.83 -12.27
C ILE A 581 -4.00 25.35 -13.15
N LYS A 582 -4.01 24.09 -13.59
CA LYS A 582 -5.12 23.55 -14.39
C LYS A 582 -6.44 23.58 -13.64
N LEU A 583 -6.45 23.20 -12.36
CA LEU A 583 -7.65 23.19 -11.54
C LEU A 583 -8.20 24.61 -11.32
N CYS A 584 -7.37 25.53 -10.82
CA CYS A 584 -7.79 26.88 -10.42
C CYS A 584 -8.09 27.78 -11.62
N THR A 585 -7.29 27.67 -12.69
CA THR A 585 -7.29 28.66 -13.78
C THR A 585 -7.77 28.10 -15.12
N GLY A 586 -7.88 26.76 -15.25
CA GLY A 586 -8.28 26.07 -16.47
C GLY A 586 -7.26 26.11 -17.61
N ARG A 587 -6.05 26.65 -17.37
CA ARG A 587 -5.02 26.85 -18.40
C ARG A 587 -4.44 25.53 -18.93
N VAL A 588 -3.95 25.57 -20.16
CA VAL A 588 -3.37 24.41 -20.85
C VAL A 588 -1.95 24.16 -20.35
N LEU A 589 -1.56 22.89 -20.20
CA LEU A 589 -0.26 22.49 -19.63
C LEU A 589 0.71 21.95 -20.70
N THR A 590 2.01 22.16 -20.48
CA THR A 590 3.07 21.48 -21.24
C THR A 590 3.45 20.11 -20.67
N ASN A 591 3.39 19.98 -19.34
CA ASN A 591 3.73 18.78 -18.59
C ASN A 591 2.80 18.66 -17.37
N HIS A 592 2.67 17.47 -16.79
CA HIS A 592 1.80 17.24 -15.65
C HIS A 592 2.22 15.96 -14.88
N PRO A 593 1.72 15.73 -13.64
CA PRO A 593 2.10 14.58 -12.80
C PRO A 593 1.98 13.20 -13.47
N HIS A 594 1.01 13.01 -14.37
CA HIS A 594 0.81 11.73 -15.05
C HIS A 594 1.85 11.45 -16.15
N TYR A 595 3.03 11.03 -15.73
CA TYR A 595 4.28 10.96 -16.51
C TYR A 595 4.50 9.61 -17.25
N GLU A 596 3.44 8.93 -17.67
CA GLU A 596 3.56 7.55 -18.19
C GLU A 596 3.85 7.48 -19.69
N ASP A 597 3.39 8.48 -20.44
CA ASP A 597 3.59 8.57 -21.89
C ASP A 597 5.00 9.03 -22.23
N GLN A 598 5.65 8.35 -23.18
CA GLN A 598 7.03 8.62 -23.57
C GLN A 598 7.22 10.05 -24.10
N ALA A 599 6.26 10.59 -24.86
CA ALA A 599 6.41 11.92 -25.41
C ALA A 599 6.23 13.01 -24.34
N LEU A 600 5.36 12.80 -23.36
CA LEU A 600 5.29 13.66 -22.17
C LEU A 600 6.56 13.55 -21.33
N ARG A 601 7.20 12.36 -21.31
CA ARG A 601 8.48 12.16 -20.66
C ARG A 601 9.57 13.07 -21.21
N GLU A 602 9.75 12.99 -22.50
CA GLU A 602 10.73 13.82 -23.19
C GLU A 602 10.43 15.32 -23.06
N ARG A 603 9.15 15.74 -23.12
CA ARG A 603 8.77 17.14 -22.88
C ARG A 603 9.17 17.62 -21.48
N THR A 604 8.88 16.86 -20.43
CA THR A 604 9.24 17.27 -19.07
C THR A 604 10.75 17.35 -18.91
N ARG A 605 11.49 16.41 -19.51
CA ARG A 605 12.95 16.45 -19.53
C ARG A 605 13.46 17.73 -20.19
N GLN A 606 12.87 18.13 -21.32
CA GLN A 606 13.20 19.39 -22.00
C GLN A 606 12.85 20.61 -21.15
N VAL A 607 11.66 20.63 -20.53
CA VAL A 607 11.23 21.72 -19.62
C VAL A 607 12.23 21.87 -18.46
N ARG A 608 12.64 20.77 -17.81
CA ARG A 608 13.63 20.84 -16.71
C ARG A 608 15.01 21.29 -17.19
N LYS A 609 15.47 20.83 -18.35
CA LYS A 609 16.74 21.29 -18.94
C LYS A 609 16.70 22.79 -19.21
N GLY A 610 15.63 23.28 -19.82
CA GLY A 610 15.43 24.70 -20.11
C GLY A 610 15.35 25.54 -18.83
N PHE A 611 14.61 25.08 -17.82
CA PHE A 611 14.49 25.76 -16.54
C PHE A 611 15.83 25.84 -15.80
N PHE A 612 16.61 24.76 -15.79
CA PHE A 612 17.95 24.77 -15.19
C PHE A 612 18.89 25.75 -15.92
N LEU A 613 18.82 25.78 -17.26
CA LEU A 613 19.58 26.75 -18.06
C LEU A 613 19.16 28.19 -17.75
N PHE A 614 17.86 28.44 -17.60
CA PHE A 614 17.33 29.76 -17.25
C PHE A 614 17.76 30.20 -15.86
N ILE A 615 17.68 29.34 -14.85
CA ILE A 615 18.19 29.63 -13.50
C ILE A 615 19.69 29.92 -13.56
N TYR A 616 20.45 29.09 -14.28
CA TYR A 616 21.89 29.29 -14.41
C TYR A 616 22.21 30.63 -15.08
N LEU A 617 21.47 30.98 -16.14
CA LEU A 617 21.61 32.26 -16.82
C LEU A 617 21.18 33.43 -15.94
N PHE A 618 20.10 33.29 -15.16
CA PHE A 618 19.63 34.31 -14.23
C PHE A 618 20.65 34.55 -13.12
N PHE A 619 21.14 33.50 -12.45
CA PHE A 619 22.21 33.60 -11.46
C PHE A 619 23.49 34.14 -12.07
N TRP A 620 23.84 33.72 -13.29
CA TRP A 620 25.00 34.25 -14.00
C TRP A 620 24.84 35.74 -14.32
N LEU A 621 23.69 36.18 -14.82
CA LEU A 621 23.40 37.59 -15.07
C LEU A 621 23.38 38.41 -13.78
N HIS A 622 22.83 37.87 -12.69
CA HIS A 622 22.78 38.55 -11.40
C HIS A 622 24.17 38.67 -10.78
N THR A 623 24.99 37.61 -10.83
CA THR A 623 26.40 37.65 -10.38
C THR A 623 27.26 38.52 -11.29
N TYR A 624 27.00 38.56 -12.60
CA TYR A 624 27.65 39.46 -13.55
C TYR A 624 27.28 40.92 -13.31
N LYS A 625 26.01 41.21 -13.00
CA LYS A 625 25.53 42.55 -12.61
C LYS A 625 26.17 43.02 -11.31
N PHE A 626 26.24 42.16 -10.28
CA PHE A 626 27.00 42.43 -9.05
C PHE A 626 28.50 42.67 -9.31
N SER A 627 29.10 41.93 -10.26
CA SER A 627 30.49 42.15 -10.65
C SER A 627 30.73 43.47 -11.40
N ARG A 628 29.70 44.05 -12.02
CA ARG A 628 29.76 45.35 -12.72
C ARG A 628 29.58 46.54 -11.76
N ASP A 629 28.77 46.38 -10.72
CA ASP A 629 28.50 47.40 -9.70
C ASP A 629 29.58 47.46 -8.59
N GLY A 630 30.76 46.88 -8.82
CA GLY A 630 31.92 46.94 -7.91
C GLY A 630 31.84 46.04 -6.67
N VAL A 631 30.69 45.44 -6.37
CA VAL A 631 30.51 44.53 -5.23
C VAL A 631 30.62 43.07 -5.69
N ARG A 632 31.85 42.54 -5.68
CA ARG A 632 32.14 41.16 -6.04
C ARG A 632 31.66 40.20 -4.92
N ALA A 633 30.42 39.72 -4.99
CA ALA A 633 29.98 38.60 -4.16
C ALA A 633 30.57 37.29 -4.71
N ARG A 634 31.63 36.77 -4.07
CA ARG A 634 32.19 35.44 -4.37
C ARG A 634 31.33 34.41 -3.63
N VAL A 635 30.72 33.46 -4.34
CA VAL A 635 29.98 32.34 -3.72
C VAL A 635 30.99 31.45 -2.98
N ILE A 636 30.86 31.34 -1.64
CA ILE A 636 31.86 30.66 -0.78
C ILE A 636 31.56 29.16 -0.55
N GLN A 637 30.47 28.60 -1.10
CA GLN A 637 30.18 27.18 -0.90
C GLN A 637 29.58 26.52 -2.15
N ARG A 638 30.32 25.59 -2.75
CA ARG A 638 29.80 24.50 -3.59
C ARG A 638 30.07 23.20 -2.85
N GLU A 639 29.04 22.58 -2.31
CA GLU A 639 29.13 21.20 -1.84
C GLU A 639 28.69 20.26 -2.96
N SER A 640 29.61 19.39 -3.38
CA SER A 640 29.31 18.20 -4.18
C SER A 640 29.47 17.00 -3.26
N GLN A 641 28.39 16.26 -3.00
CA GLN A 641 28.40 15.07 -2.14
C GLN A 641 29.06 13.82 -2.77
N ARG A 642 29.73 13.92 -3.93
CA ARG A 642 30.23 12.72 -4.63
C ARG A 642 31.68 12.36 -4.35
N ASP A 643 32.53 13.32 -4.01
CA ASP A 643 33.95 13.05 -3.83
C ASP A 643 34.36 13.67 -2.50
N GLY A 644 34.72 12.83 -1.52
CA GLY A 644 35.05 13.20 -0.14
C GLY A 644 36.30 14.05 0.03
N VAL A 645 36.48 15.10 -0.79
CA VAL A 645 37.57 16.07 -0.73
C VAL A 645 36.97 17.44 -0.41
N ARG A 646 37.16 17.89 0.84
CA ARG A 646 36.70 19.20 1.31
C ARG A 646 37.83 20.22 1.10
N ALA A 647 37.79 20.98 0.00
CA ALA A 647 38.70 22.10 -0.23
C ALA A 647 38.02 23.43 0.13
N ARG A 648 38.56 24.16 1.11
CA ARG A 648 38.13 25.53 1.46
C ARG A 648 39.23 26.49 1.00
N VAL A 649 38.96 27.27 -0.04
CA VAL A 649 39.91 28.29 -0.55
C VAL A 649 39.36 29.68 -0.20
N SER A 650 40.10 30.43 0.61
CA SER A 650 39.82 31.80 1.03
C SER A 650 40.81 32.75 0.37
N GLN A 651 40.33 33.67 -0.46
CA GLN A 651 41.10 34.86 -0.86
C GLN A 651 40.15 36.03 -1.14
N ARG A 652 40.36 37.16 -0.47
CA ARG A 652 39.80 38.48 -0.80
C ARG A 652 40.95 39.31 -1.37
N GLU A 653 40.76 39.86 -2.56
CA GLU A 653 41.55 40.98 -3.07
C GLU A 653 40.58 42.06 -3.53
N SER A 654 40.71 43.25 -2.95
CA SER A 654 40.09 44.48 -3.44
C SER A 654 41.15 45.21 -4.26
N GLN A 655 40.89 45.43 -5.55
CA GLN A 655 41.64 46.39 -6.35
C GLN A 655 40.92 47.74 -6.30
N ARG A 656 41.09 48.43 -5.18
CA ARG A 656 41.27 49.89 -5.08
C ARG A 656 41.59 50.19 -3.61
N ASP A 657 42.64 50.98 -3.46
CA ASP A 657 43.23 51.52 -2.24
C ASP A 657 44.08 50.54 -1.39
N GLY A 658 45.36 50.54 -1.76
CA GLY A 658 46.55 50.42 -0.92
C GLY A 658 46.51 49.65 0.40
N GLY A 659 47.19 48.49 0.40
CA GLY A 659 48.12 48.14 1.48
C GLY A 659 47.55 47.43 2.71
N VAL A 660 47.13 46.17 2.58
CA VAL A 660 47.18 45.19 3.68
C VAL A 660 47.50 43.81 3.09
N SER A 661 48.68 43.26 3.40
CA SER A 661 49.01 41.86 3.15
C SER A 661 49.13 41.16 4.50
N ALA A 662 48.22 40.21 4.78
CA ALA A 662 48.29 39.38 5.97
C ALA A 662 48.55 37.92 5.56
N ARG A 663 49.62 37.35 6.13
CA ARG A 663 50.09 35.98 5.90
C ARG A 663 49.23 34.98 6.68
N VAL A 664 48.81 33.91 6.02
CA VAL A 664 47.95 32.85 6.59
C VAL A 664 48.73 31.98 7.58
N ILE A 665 48.16 31.72 8.76
CA ILE A 665 48.61 30.67 9.67
C ILE A 665 47.38 29.88 10.14
N GLN A 666 47.24 28.63 9.66
CA GLN A 666 46.83 27.41 10.38
C GLN A 666 46.13 26.37 9.48
N ARG A 667 46.52 25.11 9.64
CA ARG A 667 46.01 23.87 9.02
C ARG A 667 45.31 23.07 10.12
N GLU A 668 44.16 22.45 9.86
CA GLU A 668 43.59 21.41 10.75
C GLU A 668 43.39 20.10 9.97
N SER A 669 43.82 19.00 10.60
CA SER A 669 43.65 17.61 10.17
C SER A 669 43.02 16.85 11.33
N GLN A 670 41.91 16.16 11.11
CA GLN A 670 41.26 15.31 12.12
C GLN A 670 42.00 13.97 12.29
N ARG A 671 43.18 13.99 12.92
CA ARG A 671 43.72 12.75 13.52
C ARG A 671 44.38 12.86 14.88
N ASP A 672 44.79 14.03 15.35
CA ASP A 672 45.41 14.13 16.68
C ASP A 672 44.79 15.28 17.47
N GLY A 673 44.20 14.95 18.62
CA GLY A 673 43.48 15.86 19.49
C GLY A 673 44.37 16.87 20.20
N VAL A 674 44.69 17.98 19.53
CA VAL A 674 45.32 19.15 20.16
C VAL A 674 44.56 20.40 19.75
N ARG A 675 43.96 21.09 20.73
CA ARG A 675 43.23 22.35 20.53
C ARG A 675 44.12 23.51 20.98
N ALA A 676 44.77 24.20 20.04
CA ALA A 676 45.54 25.40 20.35
C ALA A 676 44.63 26.64 20.28
N ARG A 677 44.47 27.34 21.41
CA ARG A 677 43.83 28.66 21.49
C ARG A 677 44.94 29.70 21.59
N VAL A 678 45.09 30.55 20.57
CA VAL A 678 46.06 31.66 20.60
C VAL A 678 45.34 33.00 20.59
N ILE A 679 45.86 33.86 21.46
CA ILE A 679 45.36 35.11 21.97
C ILE A 679 46.15 36.25 21.28
N GLN A 680 45.46 37.34 20.94
CA GLN A 680 45.99 38.69 20.62
C GLN A 680 46.04 39.14 19.13
N ARG A 681 45.59 40.39 18.92
CA ARG A 681 45.79 41.25 17.73
C ARG A 681 46.75 42.38 18.12
N GLU A 682 47.62 42.80 17.20
CA GLU A 682 48.29 44.11 17.26
C GLU A 682 48.10 44.86 15.93
N SER A 683 47.88 46.17 16.03
CA SER A 683 47.83 47.14 14.93
C SER A 683 48.85 48.23 15.23
N GLN A 684 49.78 48.48 14.31
CA GLN A 684 50.67 49.64 14.39
C GLN A 684 50.04 50.83 13.67
N ARG A 685 49.23 51.58 14.40
CA ARG A 685 49.16 53.04 14.37
C ARG A 685 48.40 53.48 15.63
N ASP A 686 49.05 54.37 16.37
CA ASP A 686 48.62 55.04 17.60
C ASP A 686 48.83 54.24 18.89
N GLY A 687 49.89 54.61 19.62
CA GLY A 687 50.39 53.90 20.79
C GLY A 687 49.57 54.12 22.06
N VAL A 688 49.19 53.02 22.71
CA VAL A 688 49.00 52.87 24.18
C VAL A 688 49.31 51.40 24.54
N ARG A 689 50.08 51.18 25.62
CA ARG A 689 50.43 49.86 26.21
C ARG A 689 49.44 49.42 27.31
N GLY A 690 49.26 48.11 27.47
CA GLY A 690 48.80 47.43 28.72
C GLY A 690 47.46 46.71 28.59
N ARG A 691 47.12 45.62 29.31
CA ARG A 691 47.75 44.77 30.33
C ARG A 691 46.96 43.43 30.33
N VAL A 692 47.61 42.30 30.59
CA VAL A 692 47.00 40.96 30.69
C VAL A 692 46.37 40.75 32.09
N ARG A 693 45.23 40.05 32.15
CA ARG A 693 44.69 39.23 33.26
C ARG A 693 43.64 38.29 32.63
N GLU A 694 43.52 36.98 32.84
CA GLU A 694 44.18 35.93 33.62
C GLU A 694 43.57 34.60 33.10
N MET A 695 44.27 33.45 33.18
CA MET A 695 43.73 32.10 32.88
C MET A 695 43.36 31.38 34.18
N VAL A 696 42.27 30.59 34.18
CA VAL A 696 42.05 29.44 35.08
C VAL A 696 41.26 28.39 34.27
N SER A 697 41.92 27.34 33.75
CA SER A 697 42.18 25.97 34.27
C SER A 697 41.07 24.94 33.96
N GLU A 698 41.49 23.79 33.45
CA GLU A 698 40.71 22.59 33.12
C GLU A 698 40.22 21.81 34.36
N GLY A 699 39.24 20.92 34.14
CA GLY A 699 38.75 19.87 35.06
C GLY A 699 37.23 19.96 35.25
N GLU A 700 36.39 18.97 34.98
CA GLU A 700 36.49 17.53 34.64
C GLU A 700 35.41 17.18 33.59
#